data_AF-A0AAE0WCF7-F1
#
_entry.id   AF-A0AAE0WCF7-F1
#
_cell.length_a   1.000
_cell.length_b   1.000
_cell.length_c   1.000
_cell.angle_alpha   90.00
_cell.angle_beta   90.00
_cell.angle_gamma   90.00
#
_symmetry.space_group_name_H-M   'P 1'
#
loop_
_entity.id
_entity.type
_entity.pdbx_description
1 polymer ?
#
loop_
_entity_poly.entity_id
_entity_poly.type
_entity_poly.pdbx_seq_one_letter_code
_entity_poly.pdbx_strand_id
1 'polypeptide(L)'
;MMSASTQPRQVNSVAEIFKTLDYGPAPEADNVAKAWLDDHGKSFGHFIDGKWVKPEGRKTYETKNPATGEVLATTIQGVKEDVDMAVKSARRAYESWNKTPPHVRARHLYSVSRHIQKHMRLVSVVETMDNGKPIRETRDADIPIVVRHFYHHAGWAQLMDTEMKEWKSLGVIGAIVPWNFPLMLLTWKICPALAMGNTVVLKPATYTRLSALLLAEICAEAGLPPGVFNVVTGSGEMGSCLASHPDVDKVAFTGSTQVGQTLRQLTAGTGKKLSLELGGKSPVVVFETADLDSTVEGLVDAIWFNQGQVCSAGSRLIVQESVHDKLVAKLKERLTHFRLGDSLDKTIDMGALVDESQRKTIEEYVEGARREGAQVYQAENCIPSRGCYYPPTIITNVQTVSKVVVEEIFGPVLVVLPFRTAKEAITLANNTIYGLASSVWTENVSLAMEVGLSIKAGTVWINCHNIFDAASGFGGYKQSGYGRDGGKEGLYEYVRPKWEERHQPNVADFDVNKFGATLPQRPTIDSVDAVEIPHDGIKMPRIDRTYKIYYGGAQKRPDAPYARPVINPDGKVVGHVGEGNRKDIRNAVEEAHKAAPGWGKRAAHNRAQIVYYLAENLEIRREEIADRICKMSGKSREDGLREVDISIQRLFHWGAYCDKYGGTVQETTLYGATVKVHEPVGVIGIACSDSYPLLGFVSLFAPAVVRGNTVVIIPSEKYPLVALDLYQVFDTSDLPGGVVNIITGDRDHLTKYLAEHQDVQSMWYFGSAEGSKFVEYISAENVKRTWVNYGMDREWENPEQGQGEEFLYHSVQVKNIWIPMGDIFAN
;
A
#
# COMPACT_ATOMS: atom_id res chain seq x y z
N MET A 1 15.79 28.00 -45.79
CA MET A 1 17.21 27.92 -46.22
C MET A 1 18.03 28.40 -45.02
N MET A 2 18.84 27.62 -44.31
CA MET A 2 19.64 26.45 -44.65
C MET A 2 19.40 25.31 -43.65
N SER A 3 19.35 24.08 -44.15
CA SER A 3 19.38 22.85 -43.35
C SER A 3 20.81 22.59 -42.88
N ALA A 4 21.05 22.55 -41.57
CA ALA A 4 22.26 21.98 -41.02
C ALA A 4 21.97 20.52 -40.64
N SER A 5 22.43 19.59 -41.48
CA SER A 5 22.42 18.17 -41.20
C SER A 5 23.45 17.86 -40.11
N THR A 6 23.00 17.48 -38.92
CA THR A 6 23.85 16.94 -37.86
C THR A 6 24.12 15.46 -38.11
N GLN A 7 25.14 15.18 -38.93
CA GLN A 7 25.81 13.89 -38.91
C GLN A 7 26.60 13.73 -37.59
N PRO A 8 26.84 12.49 -37.11
CA PRO A 8 27.61 12.26 -35.89
C PRO A 8 29.02 12.84 -36.05
N ARG A 9 29.44 13.69 -35.09
CA ARG A 9 30.77 14.34 -35.07
C ARG A 9 31.86 13.26 -35.18
N GLN A 10 32.54 13.29 -36.32
CA GLN A 10 33.70 12.47 -36.63
C GLN A 10 34.86 12.91 -35.72
N VAL A 11 35.55 11.92 -35.14
CA VAL A 11 36.74 11.98 -34.26
C VAL A 11 37.47 13.34 -34.29
N ASN A 12 37.32 14.12 -33.20
CA ASN A 12 38.03 15.38 -32.96
C ASN A 12 39.56 15.16 -33.04
N SER A 13 40.29 16.02 -33.74
CA SER A 13 41.75 15.99 -33.71
C SER A 13 42.26 16.27 -32.29
N VAL A 14 43.42 15.72 -31.90
CA VAL A 14 44.02 15.96 -30.56
C VAL A 14 44.13 17.46 -30.25
N ALA A 15 44.47 18.27 -31.26
CA ALA A 15 44.55 19.73 -31.13
C ALA A 15 43.19 20.40 -30.82
N GLU A 16 42.09 19.82 -31.29
CA GLU A 16 40.73 20.29 -31.06
C GLU A 16 40.21 19.86 -29.69
N ILE A 17 40.58 18.67 -29.21
CA ILE A 17 40.34 18.22 -27.83
C ILE A 17 41.09 19.11 -26.83
N PHE A 18 42.36 19.47 -27.09
CA PHE A 18 43.10 20.41 -26.24
C PHE A 18 42.55 21.84 -26.29
N LYS A 19 41.86 22.24 -27.37
CA LYS A 19 41.20 23.55 -27.48
C LYS A 19 39.84 23.60 -26.81
N THR A 20 39.06 22.53 -26.93
CA THR A 20 37.70 22.43 -26.38
C THR A 20 37.70 21.99 -24.92
N LEU A 21 38.73 21.22 -24.51
CA LEU A 21 38.78 20.47 -23.27
C LEU A 21 37.55 19.57 -23.08
N ASP A 22 36.93 19.12 -24.17
CA ASP A 22 35.78 18.24 -24.14
C ASP A 22 36.16 16.90 -23.48
N TYR A 23 35.48 16.55 -22.39
CA TYR A 23 35.64 15.26 -21.75
C TYR A 23 35.16 14.14 -22.69
N GLY A 24 36.05 13.20 -23.00
CA GLY A 24 35.68 11.97 -23.71
C GLY A 24 34.74 11.08 -22.89
N PRO A 25 34.06 10.11 -23.54
CA PRO A 25 33.19 9.17 -22.83
C PRO A 25 34.01 8.31 -21.86
N ALA A 26 33.39 7.92 -20.74
CA ALA A 26 34.01 7.05 -19.73
C ALA A 26 33.16 5.78 -19.50
N PRO A 27 33.05 4.89 -20.51
CA PRO A 27 32.23 3.70 -20.42
C PRO A 27 32.77 2.73 -19.37
N GLU A 28 31.86 2.12 -18.63
CA GLU A 28 32.14 0.99 -17.77
C GLU A 28 32.31 -0.28 -18.62
N ALA A 29 33.30 -1.11 -18.26
CA ALA A 29 33.57 -2.33 -18.99
C ALA A 29 32.46 -3.37 -18.78
N ASP A 30 31.97 -3.94 -19.89
CA ASP A 30 30.89 -4.94 -19.90
C ASP A 30 31.37 -6.38 -20.19
N ASN A 31 32.68 -6.59 -20.30
CA ASN A 31 33.28 -7.87 -20.65
C ASN A 31 32.91 -9.00 -19.68
N VAL A 32 32.82 -8.73 -18.37
CA VAL A 32 32.42 -9.73 -17.37
C VAL A 32 30.93 -10.07 -17.49
N ALA A 33 30.08 -9.08 -17.75
CA ALA A 33 28.66 -9.30 -17.98
C ALA A 33 28.42 -10.10 -19.26
N LYS A 34 29.13 -9.78 -20.35
CA LYS A 34 29.12 -10.54 -21.60
C LYS A 34 29.62 -11.98 -21.40
N ALA A 35 30.71 -12.18 -20.65
CA ALA A 35 31.19 -13.51 -20.32
C ALA A 35 30.14 -14.33 -19.56
N TRP A 36 29.48 -13.76 -18.55
CA TRP A 36 28.38 -14.43 -17.83
C TRP A 36 27.21 -14.80 -18.76
N LEU A 37 26.85 -13.91 -19.69
CA LEU A 37 25.84 -14.20 -20.72
C LEU A 37 26.29 -15.34 -21.64
N ASP A 38 27.55 -15.34 -22.07
CA ASP A 38 28.15 -16.34 -22.95
C ASP A 38 28.26 -17.72 -22.27
N ASP A 39 28.60 -17.77 -20.98
CA ASP A 39 28.67 -18.99 -20.16
C ASP A 39 27.29 -19.69 -20.07
N HIS A 40 26.21 -18.93 -20.19
CA HIS A 40 24.83 -19.42 -20.26
C HIS A 40 24.31 -19.59 -21.70
N GLY A 41 25.20 -19.50 -22.71
CA GLY A 41 24.85 -19.58 -24.12
C GLY A 41 23.83 -18.52 -24.56
N LYS A 42 23.77 -17.38 -23.84
CA LYS A 42 22.79 -16.30 -24.01
C LYS A 42 21.34 -16.80 -24.01
N SER A 43 21.03 -17.88 -23.28
CA SER A 43 19.72 -18.51 -23.32
C SER A 43 19.32 -19.11 -21.98
N PHE A 44 18.54 -18.35 -21.20
CA PHE A 44 18.18 -18.69 -19.83
C PHE A 44 16.86 -19.43 -19.72
N GLY A 45 16.84 -20.42 -18.82
CA GLY A 45 15.63 -21.06 -18.31
C GLY A 45 15.06 -20.33 -17.09
N HIS A 46 14.21 -21.01 -16.34
CA HIS A 46 13.84 -20.65 -14.98
C HIS A 46 14.96 -21.01 -14.00
N PHE A 47 14.91 -20.46 -12.79
CA PHE A 47 15.77 -20.86 -11.68
C PHE A 47 14.89 -21.45 -10.57
N ILE A 48 14.86 -22.77 -10.44
CA ILE A 48 13.95 -23.49 -9.53
C ILE A 48 14.75 -24.52 -8.75
N ASP A 49 14.48 -24.63 -7.45
CA ASP A 49 15.15 -25.62 -6.59
C ASP A 49 16.68 -25.49 -6.58
N GLY A 50 17.19 -24.25 -6.66
CA GLY A 50 18.63 -23.96 -6.71
C GLY A 50 19.32 -24.33 -8.03
N LYS A 51 18.56 -24.59 -9.10
CA LYS A 51 19.09 -25.05 -10.41
C LYS A 51 18.43 -24.32 -11.57
N TRP A 52 19.15 -24.25 -12.68
CA TRP A 52 18.60 -23.83 -13.96
C TRP A 52 17.68 -24.92 -14.53
N VAL A 53 16.45 -24.54 -14.91
CA VAL A 53 15.45 -25.44 -15.48
C VAL A 53 14.95 -24.87 -16.80
N LYS A 54 15.11 -25.62 -17.90
CA LYS A 54 14.72 -25.20 -19.24
C LYS A 54 13.79 -26.24 -19.88
N PRO A 55 12.48 -26.21 -19.57
CA PRO A 55 11.53 -27.15 -20.14
C PRO A 55 11.48 -27.07 -21.66
N GLU A 56 11.31 -28.21 -22.32
CA GLU A 56 11.19 -28.27 -23.78
C GLU A 56 9.89 -27.64 -24.30
N GLY A 57 9.89 -27.21 -25.56
CA GLY A 57 8.70 -26.67 -26.24
C GLY A 57 8.22 -25.31 -25.74
N ARG A 58 8.99 -24.62 -24.89
CA ARG A 58 8.66 -23.26 -24.44
C ARG A 58 8.98 -22.23 -25.52
N LYS A 59 8.08 -21.25 -25.69
CA LYS A 59 8.40 -20.05 -26.49
C LYS A 59 9.51 -19.27 -25.81
N THR A 60 10.28 -18.51 -26.57
CA THR A 60 11.33 -17.64 -26.05
C THR A 60 11.05 -16.19 -26.40
N TYR A 61 11.59 -15.28 -25.60
CA TYR A 61 11.65 -13.85 -25.90
C TYR A 61 13.07 -13.36 -25.81
N GLU A 62 13.39 -12.43 -26.69
CA GLU A 62 14.61 -11.64 -26.59
C GLU A 62 14.50 -10.68 -25.40
N THR A 63 15.62 -10.46 -24.72
CA THR A 63 15.88 -9.23 -23.99
C THR A 63 16.89 -8.41 -24.78
N LYS A 64 16.69 -7.10 -24.85
CA LYS A 64 17.48 -6.17 -25.64
C LYS A 64 18.02 -5.08 -24.75
N ASN A 65 19.22 -4.63 -25.03
CA ASN A 65 19.75 -3.41 -24.44
C ASN A 65 19.01 -2.22 -25.06
N PRO A 66 18.26 -1.42 -24.29
CA PRO A 66 17.45 -0.32 -24.86
C PRO A 66 18.30 0.86 -25.38
N ALA A 67 19.54 1.01 -24.90
CA ALA A 67 20.46 2.05 -25.36
C ALA A 67 21.02 1.74 -26.76
N THR A 68 21.19 0.46 -27.11
CA THR A 68 21.82 0.04 -28.37
C THR A 68 20.87 -0.73 -29.31
N GLY A 69 19.78 -1.29 -28.79
CA GLY A 69 18.88 -2.22 -29.48
C GLY A 69 19.46 -3.63 -29.68
N GLU A 70 20.66 -3.92 -29.17
CA GLU A 70 21.29 -5.22 -29.30
C GLU A 70 20.60 -6.28 -28.43
N VAL A 71 20.46 -7.49 -28.96
CA VAL A 71 19.93 -8.63 -28.20
C VAL A 71 20.98 -9.10 -27.19
N LEU A 72 20.64 -9.05 -25.90
CA LEU A 72 21.51 -9.51 -24.82
C LEU A 72 21.43 -11.01 -24.63
N ALA A 73 20.21 -11.54 -24.57
CA ALA A 73 19.93 -12.96 -24.38
C ALA A 73 18.48 -13.31 -24.75
N THR A 74 18.18 -14.61 -24.69
CA THR A 74 16.82 -15.15 -24.77
C THR A 74 16.40 -15.75 -23.44
N THR A 75 15.12 -15.61 -23.09
CA THR A 75 14.53 -16.28 -21.91
C THR A 75 13.24 -16.98 -22.28
N ILE A 76 12.90 -18.04 -21.54
CA ILE A 76 11.68 -18.79 -21.80
C ILE A 76 10.41 -18.08 -21.31
N GLN A 77 9.33 -18.23 -22.07
CA GLN A 77 7.96 -17.97 -21.65
C GLN A 77 7.49 -19.12 -20.78
N GLY A 78 7.42 -18.88 -19.48
CA GLY A 78 6.80 -19.82 -18.56
C GLY A 78 5.31 -20.04 -18.89
N VAL A 79 4.86 -21.26 -18.66
CA VAL A 79 3.44 -21.66 -18.67
C VAL A 79 3.00 -22.07 -17.27
N LYS A 80 1.73 -22.42 -17.10
CA LYS A 80 1.15 -22.78 -15.80
C LYS A 80 1.89 -23.92 -15.10
N GLU A 81 2.35 -24.91 -15.85
CA GLU A 81 3.10 -26.06 -15.34
C GLU A 81 4.44 -25.65 -14.72
N ASP A 82 5.05 -24.59 -15.23
CA ASP A 82 6.32 -24.08 -14.71
C ASP A 82 6.13 -23.36 -13.37
N VAL A 83 4.99 -22.69 -13.19
CA VAL A 83 4.56 -22.10 -11.90
C VAL A 83 4.35 -23.19 -10.87
N ASP A 84 3.60 -24.22 -11.24
CA ASP A 84 3.30 -25.35 -10.36
C ASP A 84 4.60 -26.02 -9.89
N MET A 85 5.57 -26.20 -10.80
CA MET A 85 6.89 -26.71 -10.46
C MET A 85 7.63 -25.81 -9.45
N ALA A 86 7.62 -24.48 -9.65
CA ALA A 86 8.27 -23.53 -8.76
C ALA A 86 7.58 -23.44 -7.38
N VAL A 87 6.25 -23.39 -7.36
CA VAL A 87 5.47 -23.33 -6.11
C VAL A 87 5.61 -24.63 -5.33
N LYS A 88 5.63 -25.79 -5.99
CA LYS A 88 5.92 -27.08 -5.33
C LYS A 88 7.30 -27.10 -4.71
N SER A 89 8.34 -26.58 -5.38
CA SER A 89 9.67 -26.45 -4.79
C SER A 89 9.66 -25.51 -3.57
N ALA A 90 9.04 -24.34 -3.69
CA ALA A 90 8.89 -23.39 -2.59
C ALA A 90 8.14 -23.97 -1.38
N ARG A 91 7.08 -24.75 -1.62
CA ARG A 91 6.30 -25.39 -0.57
C ARG A 91 7.10 -26.46 0.16
N ARG A 92 7.84 -27.32 -0.56
CA ARG A 92 8.74 -28.31 0.06
C ARG A 92 9.82 -27.63 0.90
N ALA A 93 10.46 -26.59 0.37
CA ALA A 93 11.48 -25.84 1.10
C ALA A 93 10.91 -25.12 2.33
N TYR A 94 9.65 -24.68 2.28
CA TYR A 94 9.00 -24.02 3.42
C TYR A 94 8.92 -24.92 4.65
N GLU A 95 8.69 -26.24 4.49
CA GLU A 95 8.56 -27.19 5.61
C GLU A 95 9.77 -27.20 6.55
N SER A 96 10.97 -26.95 6.01
CA SER A 96 12.22 -26.84 6.77
C SER A 96 12.65 -25.39 7.02
N TRP A 97 12.44 -24.48 6.06
CA TRP A 97 12.85 -23.08 6.20
C TRP A 97 12.12 -22.34 7.33
N ASN A 98 10.81 -22.58 7.50
CA ASN A 98 10.06 -21.92 8.59
C ASN A 98 10.52 -22.36 9.99
N LYS A 99 11.05 -23.59 10.10
CA LYS A 99 11.57 -24.18 11.35
C LYS A 99 13.07 -23.92 11.53
N THR A 100 13.74 -23.40 10.51
CA THR A 100 15.17 -23.08 10.58
C THR A 100 15.37 -22.01 11.65
N PRO A 101 16.29 -22.20 12.62
CA PRO A 101 16.46 -21.22 13.70
C PRO A 101 16.67 -19.79 13.17
N PRO A 102 16.11 -18.76 13.80
CA PRO A 102 16.20 -17.38 13.31
C PRO A 102 17.63 -16.91 13.04
N HIS A 103 18.58 -17.31 13.90
CA HIS A 103 20.01 -17.07 13.71
C HIS A 103 20.57 -17.68 12.42
N VAL A 104 20.15 -18.89 12.05
CA VAL A 104 20.62 -19.55 10.82
C VAL A 104 20.05 -18.84 9.59
N ARG A 105 18.77 -18.45 9.61
CA ARG A 105 18.19 -17.62 8.54
C ARG A 105 18.95 -16.30 8.38
N ALA A 106 19.24 -15.61 9.49
CA ALA A 106 20.04 -14.38 9.49
C ALA A 106 21.40 -14.57 8.81
N ARG A 107 22.10 -15.68 9.08
CA ARG A 107 23.39 -15.99 8.43
C ARG A 107 23.28 -16.21 6.93
N HIS A 108 22.19 -16.82 6.44
CA HIS A 108 21.96 -16.94 5.00
C HIS A 108 21.73 -15.56 4.35
N LEU A 109 20.86 -14.72 4.91
CA LEU A 109 20.63 -13.36 4.38
C LEU A 109 21.92 -12.51 4.39
N TYR A 110 22.72 -12.61 5.45
CA TYR A 110 24.04 -11.98 5.53
C TYR A 110 25.03 -12.55 4.51
N SER A 111 25.04 -13.87 4.29
CA SER A 111 25.88 -14.48 3.25
C SER A 111 25.51 -13.94 1.87
N VAL A 112 24.21 -13.85 1.55
CA VAL A 112 23.73 -13.32 0.27
C VAL A 112 24.16 -11.86 0.10
N SER A 113 24.04 -10.99 1.11
CA SER A 113 24.51 -9.61 1.00
C SER A 113 26.01 -9.52 0.68
N ARG A 114 26.83 -10.36 1.31
CA ARG A 114 28.28 -10.43 1.05
C ARG A 114 28.60 -10.89 -0.37
N HIS A 115 27.84 -11.82 -0.92
CA HIS A 115 28.03 -12.26 -2.30
C HIS A 115 27.58 -11.19 -3.29
N ILE A 116 26.47 -10.49 -3.04
CA ILE A 116 26.07 -9.36 -3.89
C ILE A 116 27.16 -8.27 -3.87
N GLN A 117 27.76 -7.96 -2.71
CA GLN A 117 28.89 -7.03 -2.65
C GLN A 117 30.11 -7.51 -3.44
N LYS A 118 30.45 -8.80 -3.33
CA LYS A 118 31.53 -9.43 -4.12
C LYS A 118 31.30 -9.28 -5.62
N HIS A 119 30.04 -9.37 -6.07
CA HIS A 119 29.64 -9.28 -7.48
C HIS A 119 29.06 -7.92 -7.89
N MET A 120 29.17 -6.88 -7.06
CA MET A 120 28.43 -5.62 -7.20
C MET A 120 28.61 -4.96 -8.56
N ARG A 121 29.83 -4.98 -9.12
CA ARG A 121 30.11 -4.43 -10.45
C ARG A 121 29.39 -5.20 -11.56
N LEU A 122 29.47 -6.53 -11.54
CA LEU A 122 28.78 -7.39 -12.50
C LEU A 122 27.27 -7.14 -12.45
N VAL A 123 26.70 -7.14 -11.25
CA VAL A 123 25.27 -6.91 -11.05
C VAL A 123 24.84 -5.53 -11.56
N SER A 124 25.61 -4.47 -11.27
CA SER A 124 25.32 -3.11 -11.72
C SER A 124 25.33 -2.99 -13.26
N VAL A 125 26.31 -3.63 -13.91
CA VAL A 125 26.43 -3.63 -15.37
C VAL A 125 25.30 -4.43 -16.03
N VAL A 126 24.94 -5.61 -15.51
CA VAL A 126 23.82 -6.40 -16.04
C VAL A 126 22.50 -5.63 -15.89
N GLU A 127 22.25 -5.02 -14.73
CA GLU A 127 21.05 -4.19 -14.50
C GLU A 127 20.99 -3.01 -15.50
N THR A 128 22.12 -2.32 -15.67
CA THR A 128 22.25 -1.18 -16.61
C THR A 128 21.96 -1.60 -18.05
N MET A 129 22.56 -2.71 -18.51
CA MET A 129 22.39 -3.19 -19.87
C MET A 129 20.96 -3.65 -20.16
N ASP A 130 20.30 -4.30 -19.20
CA ASP A 130 18.95 -4.87 -19.36
C ASP A 130 17.85 -3.80 -19.21
N ASN A 131 18.07 -2.77 -18.38
CA ASN A 131 17.07 -1.73 -18.09
C ASN A 131 17.25 -0.42 -18.87
N GLY A 132 18.49 0.03 -19.12
CA GLY A 132 18.77 1.30 -19.80
C GLY A 132 19.13 2.48 -18.91
N LYS A 133 18.99 2.38 -17.58
CA LYS A 133 19.41 3.44 -16.66
C LYS A 133 20.93 3.65 -16.62
N PRO A 134 21.43 4.87 -16.29
CA PRO A 134 22.85 5.13 -16.16
C PRO A 134 23.55 4.22 -15.15
N ILE A 135 24.75 3.75 -15.49
CA ILE A 135 25.60 2.90 -14.64
C ILE A 135 25.94 3.58 -13.30
N ARG A 136 25.95 4.92 -13.27
CA ARG A 136 26.15 5.70 -12.05
C ARG A 136 25.03 5.45 -11.06
N GLU A 137 23.78 5.45 -11.52
CA GLU A 137 22.61 5.21 -10.67
C GLU A 137 22.59 3.76 -10.15
N THR A 138 22.86 2.76 -11.00
CA THR A 138 22.91 1.37 -10.54
C THR A 138 24.02 1.12 -9.52
N ARG A 139 25.22 1.63 -9.80
CA ARG A 139 26.40 1.43 -8.96
C ARG A 139 26.31 2.17 -7.63
N ASP A 140 25.84 3.42 -7.65
CA ASP A 140 25.93 4.32 -6.50
C ASP A 140 24.63 4.36 -5.67
N ALA A 141 23.49 3.94 -6.23
CA ALA A 141 22.20 3.91 -5.54
C ALA A 141 21.58 2.49 -5.49
N ASP A 142 21.17 1.92 -6.63
CA ASP A 142 20.35 0.69 -6.65
C ASP A 142 21.02 -0.49 -5.92
N ILE A 143 22.23 -0.87 -6.32
CA ILE A 143 22.90 -2.07 -5.78
C ILE A 143 23.36 -1.88 -4.33
N PRO A 144 23.86 -0.70 -3.91
CA PRO A 144 24.06 -0.41 -2.48
C PRO A 144 22.79 -0.57 -1.65
N ILE A 145 21.63 -0.12 -2.12
CA ILE A 145 20.33 -0.30 -1.45
C ILE A 145 19.95 -1.78 -1.39
N VAL A 146 20.10 -2.54 -2.47
CA VAL A 146 19.89 -4.00 -2.52
C VAL A 146 20.70 -4.69 -1.42
N VAL A 147 21.98 -4.37 -1.31
CA VAL A 147 22.88 -4.90 -0.28
C VAL A 147 22.40 -4.52 1.12
N ARG A 148 22.03 -3.25 1.32
CA ARG A 148 21.50 -2.71 2.58
C ARG A 148 20.23 -3.45 3.02
N HIS A 149 19.33 -3.79 2.10
CA HIS A 149 18.12 -4.55 2.41
C HIS A 149 18.42 -5.96 2.95
N PHE A 150 19.34 -6.70 2.33
CA PHE A 150 19.72 -8.01 2.85
C PHE A 150 20.40 -7.92 4.22
N TYR A 151 21.31 -6.95 4.42
CA TYR A 151 21.94 -6.75 5.73
C TYR A 151 20.94 -6.40 6.82
N HIS A 152 20.05 -5.46 6.55
CA HIS A 152 19.05 -5.02 7.52
C HIS A 152 18.10 -6.15 7.91
N HIS A 153 17.59 -6.90 6.93
CA HIS A 153 16.64 -7.98 7.18
C HIS A 153 17.30 -9.24 7.74
N ALA A 154 18.61 -9.43 7.60
CA ALA A 154 19.35 -10.43 8.38
C ALA A 154 19.21 -10.15 9.89
N GLY A 155 19.25 -8.89 10.30
CA GLY A 155 18.98 -8.48 11.69
C GLY A 155 17.55 -8.80 12.13
N TRP A 156 16.54 -8.52 11.29
CA TRP A 156 15.15 -8.87 11.60
C TRP A 156 14.91 -10.37 11.69
N ALA A 157 15.60 -11.17 10.86
CA ALA A 157 15.58 -12.62 11.01
C ALA A 157 16.10 -13.01 12.40
N GLN A 158 17.23 -12.47 12.84
CA GLN A 158 17.83 -12.75 14.16
C GLN A 158 16.91 -12.37 15.32
N LEU A 159 16.13 -11.29 15.17
CA LEU A 159 15.28 -10.72 16.23
C LEU A 159 13.83 -11.22 16.21
N MET A 160 13.43 -12.09 15.28
CA MET A 160 12.02 -12.49 15.12
C MET A 160 11.41 -13.05 16.40
N ASP A 161 12.13 -13.90 17.14
CA ASP A 161 11.60 -14.56 18.35
C ASP A 161 11.43 -13.60 19.54
N THR A 162 12.07 -12.43 19.53
CA THR A 162 11.93 -11.41 20.59
C THR A 162 10.99 -10.29 20.17
N GLU A 163 11.15 -9.78 18.95
CA GLU A 163 10.46 -8.58 18.46
C GLU A 163 9.12 -8.86 17.77
N MET A 164 8.92 -10.10 17.31
CA MET A 164 7.74 -10.56 16.58
C MET A 164 7.19 -11.87 17.19
N LYS A 165 7.33 -12.03 18.52
CA LYS A 165 7.02 -13.28 19.24
C LYS A 165 5.57 -13.77 19.10
N GLU A 166 4.61 -12.90 18.84
CA GLU A 166 3.19 -13.27 18.68
C GLU A 166 2.82 -13.59 17.22
N TRP A 167 3.81 -13.57 16.32
CA TRP A 167 3.63 -13.69 14.89
C TRP A 167 4.31 -14.96 14.34
N LYS A 168 3.77 -15.52 13.25
CA LYS A 168 4.36 -16.65 12.51
C LYS A 168 4.37 -16.39 11.00
N SER A 169 5.25 -17.08 10.28
CA SER A 169 5.38 -17.01 8.82
C SER A 169 4.05 -17.32 8.10
N LEU A 170 3.87 -16.73 6.92
CA LEU A 170 2.70 -16.98 6.08
C LEU A 170 2.80 -18.27 5.28
N GLY A 171 3.96 -18.56 4.68
CA GLY A 171 4.14 -19.68 3.76
C GLY A 171 4.95 -19.34 2.50
N VAL A 172 4.41 -19.67 1.33
CA VAL A 172 4.93 -19.37 0.01
C VAL A 172 4.41 -18.01 -0.46
N ILE A 173 5.33 -17.12 -0.83
CA ILE A 173 5.05 -15.79 -1.34
C ILE A 173 5.22 -15.77 -2.86
N GLY A 174 4.18 -15.35 -3.58
CA GLY A 174 4.27 -14.96 -4.99
C GLY A 174 4.68 -13.50 -5.09
N ALA A 175 5.92 -13.23 -5.53
CA ALA A 175 6.43 -11.88 -5.72
C ALA A 175 6.39 -11.49 -7.21
N ILE A 176 5.78 -10.35 -7.54
CA ILE A 176 5.66 -9.85 -8.91
C ILE A 176 6.13 -8.40 -8.92
N VAL A 177 7.19 -8.11 -9.67
CA VAL A 177 7.91 -6.82 -9.61
C VAL A 177 8.01 -6.15 -10.98
N PRO A 178 8.08 -4.80 -11.03
CA PRO A 178 8.12 -4.04 -12.26
C PRO A 178 9.55 -3.95 -12.82
N TRP A 179 9.70 -3.23 -13.92
CA TRP A 179 10.92 -3.20 -14.71
C TRP A 179 11.86 -2.03 -14.37
N ASN A 180 11.40 -1.03 -13.63
CA ASN A 180 12.13 0.22 -13.46
C ASN A 180 13.29 0.15 -12.47
N PHE A 181 13.14 -0.59 -11.37
CA PHE A 181 14.24 -0.94 -10.47
C PHE A 181 14.20 -2.44 -10.20
N PRO A 182 14.65 -3.26 -11.17
CA PRO A 182 14.43 -4.71 -11.17
C PRO A 182 14.91 -5.39 -9.88
N LEU A 183 16.12 -5.07 -9.40
CA LEU A 183 16.65 -5.66 -8.18
C LEU A 183 16.20 -4.95 -6.90
N MET A 184 16.15 -3.61 -6.89
CA MET A 184 15.78 -2.88 -5.68
C MET A 184 14.36 -3.27 -5.21
N LEU A 185 13.38 -3.20 -6.10
CA LEU A 185 11.99 -3.53 -5.78
C LEU A 185 11.77 -5.02 -5.54
N LEU A 186 12.62 -5.88 -6.11
CA LEU A 186 12.68 -7.30 -5.78
C LEU A 186 13.14 -7.49 -4.32
N THR A 187 14.21 -6.83 -3.88
CA THR A 187 14.71 -6.97 -2.50
C THR A 187 13.72 -6.50 -1.45
N TRP A 188 12.91 -5.48 -1.75
CA TRP A 188 11.80 -5.04 -0.90
C TRP A 188 10.82 -6.16 -0.59
N LYS A 189 10.66 -7.12 -1.53
CA LYS A 189 9.75 -8.25 -1.37
C LYS A 189 10.41 -9.48 -0.76
N ILE A 190 11.63 -9.81 -1.20
CA ILE A 190 12.25 -11.09 -0.81
C ILE A 190 12.95 -11.01 0.54
N CYS A 191 13.58 -9.90 0.89
CA CYS A 191 14.33 -9.79 2.13
C CYS A 191 13.43 -9.97 3.37
N PRO A 192 12.30 -9.25 3.52
CA PRO A 192 11.39 -9.48 4.64
C PRO A 192 10.72 -10.86 4.59
N ALA A 193 10.37 -11.37 3.40
CA ALA A 193 9.80 -12.71 3.25
C ALA A 193 10.72 -13.78 3.83
N LEU A 194 11.97 -13.82 3.38
CA LEU A 194 12.97 -14.79 3.80
C LEU A 194 13.31 -14.64 5.29
N ALA A 195 13.44 -13.40 5.78
CA ALA A 195 13.74 -13.12 7.18
C ALA A 195 12.65 -13.68 8.12
N MET A 196 11.39 -13.48 7.74
CA MET A 196 10.22 -13.96 8.49
C MET A 196 9.92 -15.46 8.26
N GLY A 197 10.80 -16.22 7.61
CA GLY A 197 10.68 -17.67 7.46
C GLY A 197 9.78 -18.13 6.31
N ASN A 198 9.47 -17.25 5.35
CA ASN A 198 8.72 -17.59 4.15
C ASN A 198 9.64 -18.03 3.01
N THR A 199 9.10 -18.74 2.03
CA THR A 199 9.78 -19.03 0.75
C THR A 199 9.15 -18.21 -0.37
N VAL A 200 9.90 -17.99 -1.46
CA VAL A 200 9.49 -17.06 -2.52
C VAL A 200 9.52 -17.72 -3.89
N VAL A 201 8.46 -17.47 -4.67
CA VAL A 201 8.45 -17.62 -6.13
C VAL A 201 8.32 -16.24 -6.74
N LEU A 202 9.35 -15.82 -7.47
CA LEU A 202 9.45 -14.51 -8.10
C LEU A 202 9.11 -14.60 -9.59
N LYS A 203 8.34 -13.64 -10.07
CA LYS A 203 8.18 -13.32 -11.49
C LYS A 203 8.72 -11.90 -11.76
N PRO A 204 9.91 -11.75 -12.37
CA PRO A 204 10.43 -10.43 -12.75
C PRO A 204 9.66 -9.86 -13.95
N ALA A 205 9.82 -8.56 -14.18
CA ALA A 205 9.17 -7.91 -15.32
C ALA A 205 9.66 -8.51 -16.66
N THR A 206 8.82 -8.38 -17.68
CA THR A 206 9.16 -8.91 -19.00
C THR A 206 10.33 -8.13 -19.61
N TYR A 207 10.46 -6.82 -19.43
CA TYR A 207 11.58 -6.10 -20.05
C TYR A 207 12.93 -6.35 -19.37
N THR A 208 12.94 -6.60 -18.06
CA THR A 208 14.16 -6.60 -17.24
C THR A 208 14.18 -7.80 -16.30
N ARG A 209 14.94 -8.82 -16.65
CA ARG A 209 14.91 -10.12 -15.98
C ARG A 209 16.28 -10.75 -15.77
N LEU A 210 17.32 -10.26 -16.45
CA LEU A 210 18.67 -10.84 -16.38
C LEU A 210 19.27 -10.68 -14.99
N SER A 211 19.13 -9.52 -14.38
CA SER A 211 19.63 -9.25 -13.04
C SER A 211 18.94 -10.11 -11.97
N ALA A 212 17.63 -10.35 -12.09
CA ALA A 212 16.89 -11.24 -11.20
C ALA A 212 17.36 -12.70 -11.31
N LEU A 213 17.68 -13.16 -12.52
CA LEU A 213 18.24 -14.49 -12.77
C LEU A 213 19.67 -14.61 -12.23
N LEU A 214 20.51 -13.58 -12.42
CA LEU A 214 21.84 -13.49 -11.82
C LEU A 214 21.76 -13.49 -10.28
N LEU A 215 20.81 -12.76 -9.68
CA LEU A 215 20.61 -12.77 -8.23
C LEU A 215 20.25 -14.18 -7.73
N ALA A 216 19.45 -14.93 -8.49
CA ALA A 216 19.08 -16.30 -8.13
C ALA A 216 20.30 -17.23 -8.09
N GLU A 217 21.19 -17.11 -9.07
CA GLU A 217 22.48 -17.81 -9.11
C GLU A 217 23.37 -17.41 -7.93
N ILE A 218 23.48 -16.11 -7.63
CA ILE A 218 24.23 -15.59 -6.47
C ILE A 218 23.66 -16.12 -5.15
N CYS A 219 22.34 -16.20 -5.01
CA CYS A 219 21.69 -16.78 -3.84
C CYS A 219 22.09 -18.25 -3.63
N ALA A 220 22.18 -19.03 -4.71
CA ALA A 220 22.63 -20.42 -4.63
C ALA A 220 24.13 -20.53 -4.31
N GLU A 221 24.99 -19.68 -4.91
CA GLU A 221 26.41 -19.59 -4.56
C GLU A 221 26.60 -19.25 -3.08
N ALA A 222 25.78 -18.33 -2.54
CA ALA A 222 25.79 -17.93 -1.15
C ALA A 222 25.29 -19.00 -0.16
N GLY A 223 24.84 -20.14 -0.68
CA GLY A 223 24.35 -21.29 0.10
C GLY A 223 22.93 -21.15 0.59
N LEU A 224 22.07 -20.33 -0.05
CA LEU A 224 20.64 -20.32 0.25
C LEU A 224 20.04 -21.71 -0.07
N PRO A 225 19.24 -22.31 0.83
CA PRO A 225 18.75 -23.67 0.60
C PRO A 225 17.90 -23.79 -0.67
N PRO A 226 18.02 -24.89 -1.43
CA PRO A 226 17.21 -25.16 -2.62
C PRO A 226 15.71 -24.95 -2.37
N GLY A 227 15.06 -24.22 -3.27
CA GLY A 227 13.62 -23.96 -3.23
C GLY A 227 13.20 -22.80 -2.32
N VAL A 228 14.08 -22.24 -1.48
CA VAL A 228 13.75 -21.07 -0.66
C VAL A 228 13.49 -19.83 -1.52
N PHE A 229 14.23 -19.69 -2.63
CA PHE A 229 14.03 -18.65 -3.64
C PHE A 229 13.99 -19.30 -5.03
N ASN A 230 12.91 -19.03 -5.77
CA ASN A 230 12.69 -19.53 -7.13
C ASN A 230 12.33 -18.37 -8.05
N VAL A 231 12.79 -18.40 -9.29
CA VAL A 231 12.53 -17.38 -10.31
C VAL A 231 11.93 -18.03 -11.55
N VAL A 232 10.74 -17.60 -11.93
CA VAL A 232 10.04 -18.00 -13.15
C VAL A 232 9.89 -16.80 -14.07
N THR A 233 10.24 -16.97 -15.34
CA THR A 233 10.22 -15.92 -16.36
C THR A 233 8.96 -16.04 -17.21
N GLY A 234 8.38 -14.92 -17.63
CA GLY A 234 7.24 -14.93 -18.55
C GLY A 234 6.59 -13.56 -18.75
N SER A 235 5.44 -13.56 -19.42
CA SER A 235 4.57 -12.41 -19.68
C SER A 235 3.83 -11.94 -18.40
N GLY A 236 3.01 -10.88 -18.53
CA GLY A 236 2.12 -10.44 -17.45
C GLY A 236 1.06 -11.48 -17.06
N GLU A 237 0.59 -12.29 -18.02
CA GLU A 237 -0.35 -13.40 -17.77
C GLU A 237 0.22 -14.39 -16.75
N MET A 238 1.54 -14.62 -16.82
CA MET A 238 2.25 -15.48 -15.87
C MET A 238 2.11 -14.95 -14.43
N GLY A 239 2.16 -13.63 -14.24
CA GLY A 239 1.93 -13.01 -12.93
C GLY A 239 0.56 -13.36 -12.36
N SER A 240 -0.47 -13.41 -13.21
CA SER A 240 -1.83 -13.81 -12.79
C SER A 240 -1.90 -15.31 -12.47
N CYS A 241 -1.20 -16.17 -13.21
CA CYS A 241 -1.08 -17.60 -12.89
C CYS A 241 -0.43 -17.82 -11.51
N LEU A 242 0.64 -17.08 -11.20
CA LEU A 242 1.28 -17.14 -9.89
C LEU A 242 0.35 -16.63 -8.77
N ALA A 243 -0.31 -15.50 -8.98
CA ALA A 243 -1.19 -14.90 -7.98
C ALA A 243 -2.42 -15.77 -7.66
N SER A 244 -2.96 -16.47 -8.66
CA SER A 244 -4.12 -17.35 -8.51
C SER A 244 -3.78 -18.74 -7.98
N HIS A 245 -2.49 -19.13 -7.94
CA HIS A 245 -2.08 -20.48 -7.54
C HIS A 245 -2.59 -20.84 -6.12
N PRO A 246 -3.21 -22.02 -5.91
CA PRO A 246 -3.80 -22.38 -4.62
C PRO A 246 -2.77 -22.50 -3.50
N ASP A 247 -1.56 -22.97 -3.82
CA ASP A 247 -0.47 -23.11 -2.85
C ASP A 247 0.38 -21.84 -2.67
N VAL A 248 -0.10 -20.67 -3.06
CA VAL A 248 0.50 -19.39 -2.68
C VAL A 248 -0.28 -18.81 -1.50
N ASP A 249 0.41 -18.39 -0.44
CA ASP A 249 -0.20 -17.87 0.79
C ASP A 249 -0.30 -16.33 0.79
N LYS A 250 0.58 -15.67 0.05
CA LYS A 250 0.58 -14.21 -0.14
C LYS A 250 1.01 -13.84 -1.55
N VAL A 251 0.39 -12.80 -2.09
CA VAL A 251 0.86 -12.10 -3.28
C VAL A 251 1.41 -10.75 -2.86
N ALA A 252 2.61 -10.42 -3.33
CA ALA A 252 3.24 -9.13 -3.11
C ALA A 252 3.58 -8.53 -4.48
N PHE A 253 2.89 -7.45 -4.84
CA PHE A 253 2.91 -6.88 -6.17
C PHE A 253 3.38 -5.43 -6.16
N THR A 254 4.21 -5.09 -7.13
CA THR A 254 4.53 -3.70 -7.47
C THR A 254 4.31 -3.48 -8.97
N GLY A 255 3.58 -2.44 -9.34
CA GLY A 255 3.25 -2.14 -10.74
C GLY A 255 2.12 -1.14 -10.90
N SER A 256 1.38 -1.19 -12.02
CA SER A 256 0.32 -0.21 -12.29
C SER A 256 -0.92 -0.45 -11.43
N THR A 257 -1.67 0.63 -11.15
CA THR A 257 -2.92 0.53 -10.37
C THR A 257 -3.90 -0.45 -11.00
N GLN A 258 -4.10 -0.38 -12.32
CA GLN A 258 -5.02 -1.26 -13.06
C GLN A 258 -4.71 -2.75 -12.84
N VAL A 259 -3.43 -3.16 -12.90
CA VAL A 259 -3.05 -4.56 -12.64
C VAL A 259 -3.26 -4.91 -11.16
N GLY A 260 -2.98 -3.99 -10.24
CA GLY A 260 -3.30 -4.16 -8.82
C GLY A 260 -4.79 -4.43 -8.57
N GLN A 261 -5.68 -3.72 -9.26
CA GLN A 261 -7.13 -3.94 -9.19
C GLN A 261 -7.50 -5.34 -9.69
N THR A 262 -6.94 -5.76 -10.84
CA THR A 262 -7.13 -7.12 -11.37
C THR A 262 -6.67 -8.19 -10.38
N LEU A 263 -5.49 -8.00 -9.76
CA LEU A 263 -4.96 -8.94 -8.76
C LEU A 263 -5.81 -8.98 -7.49
N ARG A 264 -6.35 -7.85 -7.05
CA ARG A 264 -7.27 -7.82 -5.90
C ARG A 264 -8.54 -8.62 -6.20
N GLN A 265 -9.13 -8.46 -7.38
CA GLN A 265 -10.29 -9.25 -7.82
C GLN A 265 -9.96 -10.74 -7.93
N LEU A 266 -8.81 -11.07 -8.53
CA LEU A 266 -8.38 -12.45 -8.74
C LEU A 266 -8.11 -13.21 -7.44
N THR A 267 -7.66 -12.50 -6.40
CA THR A 267 -7.33 -13.08 -5.09
C THR A 267 -8.49 -12.99 -4.08
N ALA A 268 -9.60 -12.35 -4.44
CA ALA A 268 -10.75 -12.19 -3.56
C ALA A 268 -11.35 -13.53 -3.15
N GLY A 269 -11.60 -13.70 -1.85
CA GLY A 269 -12.15 -14.91 -1.26
C GLY A 269 -11.18 -16.10 -1.26
N THR A 270 -9.86 -15.88 -1.40
CA THR A 270 -8.89 -16.99 -1.44
C THR A 270 -8.12 -17.20 -0.14
N GLY A 271 -8.32 -16.34 0.87
CA GLY A 271 -7.56 -16.36 2.13
C GLY A 271 -6.09 -15.91 1.97
N LYS A 272 -5.68 -15.45 0.78
CA LYS A 272 -4.33 -14.95 0.51
C LYS A 272 -4.17 -13.54 1.09
N LYS A 273 -3.04 -13.29 1.74
CA LYS A 273 -2.63 -11.92 2.03
C LYS A 273 -2.19 -11.23 0.74
N LEU A 274 -2.43 -9.93 0.63
CA LEU A 274 -2.07 -9.14 -0.55
C LEU A 274 -1.42 -7.83 -0.11
N SER A 275 -0.30 -7.46 -0.70
CA SER A 275 0.23 -6.09 -0.65
C SER A 275 0.40 -5.55 -2.06
N LEU A 276 0.05 -4.29 -2.25
CA LEU A 276 0.01 -3.61 -3.53
C LEU A 276 0.77 -2.29 -3.42
N GLU A 277 1.88 -2.18 -4.14
CA GLU A 277 2.59 -0.92 -4.35
C GLU A 277 2.33 -0.44 -5.78
N LEU A 278 1.49 0.58 -5.93
CA LEU A 278 0.92 0.98 -7.21
C LEU A 278 1.47 2.33 -7.69
N GLY A 279 0.81 2.90 -8.71
CA GLY A 279 1.25 4.14 -9.35
C GLY A 279 1.29 5.35 -8.41
N GLY A 280 2.02 6.37 -8.83
CA GLY A 280 2.18 7.62 -8.10
C GLY A 280 2.32 8.82 -9.01
N LYS A 281 1.73 9.94 -8.60
CA LYS A 281 1.95 11.26 -9.21
C LYS A 281 2.45 12.23 -8.14
N SER A 282 3.62 11.94 -7.60
CA SER A 282 4.14 12.59 -6.39
C SER A 282 4.29 14.11 -6.57
N PRO A 283 3.72 14.92 -5.67
CA PRO A 283 3.91 16.36 -5.69
C PRO A 283 5.24 16.76 -5.03
N VAL A 284 5.92 17.72 -5.65
CA VAL A 284 7.06 18.47 -5.11
C VAL A 284 6.58 19.88 -4.80
N VAL A 285 6.43 20.22 -3.52
CA VAL A 285 5.91 21.51 -3.08
C VAL A 285 7.08 22.45 -2.76
N VAL A 286 7.18 23.58 -3.44
CA VAL A 286 8.27 24.55 -3.28
C VAL A 286 7.72 25.89 -2.81
N PHE A 287 8.14 26.32 -1.62
CA PHE A 287 7.80 27.62 -1.06
C PHE A 287 8.85 28.67 -1.42
N GLU A 288 8.50 29.95 -1.26
CA GLU A 288 9.38 31.08 -1.56
C GLU A 288 10.62 31.15 -0.65
N THR A 289 10.55 30.54 0.53
CA THR A 289 11.64 30.43 1.49
C THR A 289 12.55 29.24 1.22
N ALA A 290 12.36 28.48 0.14
CA ALA A 290 13.25 27.39 -0.23
C ALA A 290 14.59 27.93 -0.76
N ASP A 291 15.68 27.19 -0.50
CA ASP A 291 16.90 27.34 -1.30
C ASP A 291 16.62 26.85 -2.73
N LEU A 292 16.48 27.80 -3.66
CA LEU A 292 16.14 27.50 -5.05
C LEU A 292 17.24 26.74 -5.78
N ASP A 293 18.52 26.90 -5.42
CA ASP A 293 19.61 26.20 -6.10
C ASP A 293 19.65 24.74 -5.68
N SER A 294 19.54 24.46 -4.38
CA SER A 294 19.36 23.10 -3.86
C SER A 294 18.06 22.46 -4.38
N THR A 295 16.99 23.25 -4.50
CA THR A 295 15.70 22.77 -5.06
C THR A 295 15.83 22.36 -6.52
N VAL A 296 16.66 23.05 -7.32
CA VAL A 296 16.88 22.70 -8.74
C VAL A 296 17.57 21.34 -8.86
N GLU A 297 18.65 21.09 -8.11
CA GLU A 297 19.32 19.79 -8.14
C GLU A 297 18.44 18.69 -7.52
N GLY A 298 17.71 18.99 -6.45
CA GLY A 298 16.75 18.06 -5.87
C GLY A 298 15.60 17.70 -6.81
N LEU A 299 15.14 18.64 -7.63
CA LEU A 299 14.16 18.36 -8.69
C LEU A 299 14.77 17.49 -9.79
N VAL A 300 16.06 17.67 -10.10
CA VAL A 300 16.76 16.80 -11.04
C VAL A 300 16.72 15.34 -10.60
N ASP A 301 17.05 15.09 -9.34
CA ASP A 301 16.99 13.75 -8.73
C ASP A 301 15.53 13.26 -8.55
N ALA A 302 14.56 14.18 -8.48
CA ALA A 302 13.17 13.82 -8.30
C ALA A 302 12.49 13.33 -9.59
N ILE A 303 12.82 13.90 -10.76
CA ILE A 303 12.10 13.61 -12.02
C ILE A 303 12.95 13.03 -13.13
N TRP A 304 14.25 13.32 -13.20
CA TRP A 304 15.10 12.79 -14.28
C TRP A 304 15.98 11.59 -13.85
N PHE A 305 16.09 11.33 -12.54
CA PHE A 305 16.60 10.05 -12.02
C PHE A 305 15.85 8.88 -12.67
N ASN A 306 16.59 7.89 -13.17
CA ASN A 306 16.05 6.74 -13.90
C ASN A 306 15.07 7.14 -15.04
N GLN A 307 15.35 8.26 -15.73
CA GLN A 307 14.55 8.82 -16.83
C GLN A 307 13.09 9.10 -16.41
N GLY A 308 12.84 9.37 -15.13
CA GLY A 308 11.49 9.57 -14.59
C GLY A 308 10.63 8.30 -14.52
N GLN A 309 11.22 7.14 -14.76
CA GLN A 309 10.58 5.83 -14.63
C GLN A 309 10.56 5.40 -13.15
N VAL A 310 10.06 6.27 -12.26
CA VAL A 310 10.10 6.08 -10.81
C VAL A 310 8.69 6.26 -10.26
N CYS A 311 8.20 5.30 -9.47
CA CYS A 311 6.86 5.41 -8.87
C CYS A 311 6.72 6.63 -7.96
N SER A 312 7.80 7.03 -7.28
CA SER A 312 7.85 8.23 -6.45
C SER A 312 8.22 9.51 -7.21
N ALA A 313 8.43 9.49 -8.53
CA ALA A 313 8.94 10.64 -9.29
C ALA A 313 8.21 11.94 -8.95
N GLY A 314 8.98 13.00 -8.70
CA GLY A 314 8.53 14.36 -8.41
C GLY A 314 7.95 15.09 -9.63
N SER A 315 7.02 14.42 -10.30
CA SER A 315 6.51 14.76 -11.64
C SER A 315 5.45 15.87 -11.62
N ARG A 316 5.04 16.34 -10.44
CA ARG A 316 4.19 17.53 -10.25
C ARG A 316 4.89 18.55 -9.36
N LEU A 317 5.53 19.54 -9.96
CA LEU A 317 6.07 20.68 -9.24
C LEU A 317 4.93 21.65 -8.91
N ILE A 318 4.67 21.85 -7.62
CA ILE A 318 3.72 22.82 -7.08
C ILE A 318 4.55 23.94 -6.45
N VAL A 319 4.64 25.09 -7.12
CA VAL A 319 5.60 26.16 -6.75
C VAL A 319 4.88 27.47 -6.40
N GLN A 320 5.36 28.16 -5.37
CA GLN A 320 4.75 29.42 -4.94
C GLN A 320 4.95 30.50 -6.01
N GLU A 321 3.91 31.29 -6.30
CA GLU A 321 3.89 32.25 -7.42
C GLU A 321 5.06 33.26 -7.39
N SER A 322 5.54 33.64 -6.21
CA SER A 322 6.65 34.59 -6.03
C SER A 322 8.01 34.08 -6.52
N VAL A 323 8.19 32.76 -6.65
CA VAL A 323 9.44 32.12 -7.12
C VAL A 323 9.27 31.27 -8.38
N HIS A 324 8.04 31.12 -8.89
CA HIS A 324 7.72 30.32 -10.08
C HIS A 324 8.65 30.58 -11.27
N ASP A 325 8.68 31.82 -11.77
CA ASP A 325 9.42 32.15 -13.00
C ASP A 325 10.93 31.96 -12.84
N LYS A 326 11.46 32.31 -11.65
CA LYS A 326 12.87 32.15 -11.32
C LYS A 326 13.27 30.67 -11.29
N LEU A 327 12.47 29.83 -10.65
CA LEU A 327 12.74 28.40 -10.55
C LEU A 327 12.64 27.72 -11.93
N VAL A 328 11.60 28.03 -12.71
CA VAL A 328 11.44 27.48 -14.07
C VAL A 328 12.59 27.89 -14.98
N ALA A 329 13.08 29.14 -14.88
CA ALA A 329 14.24 29.58 -15.65
C ALA A 329 15.52 28.81 -15.26
N LYS A 330 15.79 28.64 -13.95
CA LYS A 330 16.93 27.85 -13.47
C LYS A 330 16.86 26.38 -13.91
N LEU A 331 15.67 25.77 -13.86
CA LEU A 331 15.46 24.40 -14.34
C LEU A 331 15.75 24.28 -15.84
N LYS A 332 15.24 25.20 -16.66
CA LYS A 332 15.50 25.21 -18.11
C LYS A 332 17.00 25.31 -18.41
N GLU A 333 17.71 26.18 -17.69
CA GLU A 333 19.17 26.31 -17.80
C GLU A 333 19.88 25.03 -17.38
N ARG A 334 19.52 24.45 -16.24
CA ARG A 334 20.10 23.21 -15.74
C ARG A 334 19.94 22.05 -16.73
N LEU A 335 18.80 21.98 -17.42
CA LEU A 335 18.54 20.99 -18.46
C LEU A 335 19.42 21.15 -19.71
N THR A 336 19.98 22.34 -19.98
CA THR A 336 20.90 22.50 -21.12
C THR A 336 22.23 21.76 -20.95
N HIS A 337 22.59 21.45 -19.69
CA HIS A 337 23.79 20.74 -19.31
C HIS A 337 23.59 19.22 -19.18
N PHE A 338 22.37 18.72 -19.37
CA PHE A 338 22.10 17.28 -19.27
C PHE A 338 22.81 16.50 -20.38
N ARG A 339 23.47 15.41 -19.99
CA ARG A 339 24.10 14.49 -20.92
C ARG A 339 23.21 13.26 -21.11
N LEU A 340 22.68 13.11 -22.31
CA LEU A 340 21.97 11.91 -22.76
C LEU A 340 22.91 11.03 -23.57
N GLY A 341 22.94 9.73 -23.30
CA GLY A 341 23.90 8.85 -23.98
C GLY A 341 23.89 7.42 -23.49
N ASP A 342 24.94 6.69 -23.89
CA ASP A 342 25.13 5.30 -23.52
C ASP A 342 25.06 5.12 -22.00
N SER A 343 24.14 4.24 -21.57
CA SER A 343 23.90 3.92 -20.16
C SER A 343 25.15 3.43 -19.44
N LEU A 344 26.13 2.85 -20.13
CA LEU A 344 27.40 2.43 -19.52
C LEU A 344 28.41 3.55 -19.35
N ASP A 345 28.21 4.73 -19.95
CA ASP A 345 29.08 5.89 -19.73
C ASP A 345 28.76 6.57 -18.39
N LYS A 346 29.74 6.58 -17.48
CA LYS A 346 29.60 7.12 -16.11
C LYS A 346 29.29 8.61 -16.06
N THR A 347 29.52 9.30 -17.19
CA THR A 347 29.33 10.73 -17.33
C THR A 347 27.95 11.13 -17.85
N ILE A 348 27.09 10.15 -18.13
CA ILE A 348 25.70 10.36 -18.57
C ILE A 348 24.79 10.60 -17.39
N ASP A 349 23.88 11.56 -17.55
CA ASP A 349 22.84 11.90 -16.58
C ASP A 349 21.54 11.16 -16.85
N MET A 350 21.25 10.88 -18.12
CA MET A 350 20.02 10.22 -18.51
C MET A 350 20.24 9.19 -19.62
N GLY A 351 19.88 7.94 -19.35
CA GLY A 351 19.99 6.82 -20.27
C GLY A 351 18.79 6.65 -21.19
N ALA A 352 18.64 5.47 -21.77
CA ALA A 352 17.50 5.11 -22.61
C ALA A 352 16.30 4.67 -21.75
N LEU A 353 15.09 4.99 -22.22
CA LEU A 353 13.86 4.39 -21.71
C LEU A 353 13.88 2.87 -21.95
N VAL A 354 13.18 2.14 -21.09
CA VAL A 354 13.23 0.67 -21.10
C VAL A 354 12.79 0.02 -22.42
N ASP A 355 11.84 0.64 -23.13
CA ASP A 355 11.27 0.10 -24.38
C ASP A 355 10.60 1.21 -25.22
N GLU A 356 10.50 0.96 -26.52
CA GLU A 356 9.85 1.85 -27.49
C GLU A 356 8.36 2.10 -27.19
N SER A 357 7.66 1.12 -26.60
CA SER A 357 6.26 1.30 -26.17
C SER A 357 6.12 2.37 -25.08
N GLN A 358 7.08 2.45 -24.16
CA GLN A 358 7.10 3.48 -23.12
C GLN A 358 7.39 4.86 -23.73
N ARG A 359 8.32 4.93 -24.69
CA ARG A 359 8.62 6.16 -25.43
C ARG A 359 7.38 6.73 -26.12
N LYS A 360 6.60 5.88 -26.80
CA LYS A 360 5.34 6.28 -27.45
C LYS A 360 4.29 6.77 -26.46
N THR A 361 4.14 6.08 -25.33
CA THR A 361 3.20 6.48 -24.27
C THR A 361 3.52 7.87 -23.75
N ILE A 362 4.80 8.17 -23.49
CA ILE A 362 5.23 9.48 -23.02
C ILE A 362 4.93 10.56 -24.08
N GLU A 363 5.27 10.30 -25.35
CA GLU A 363 4.99 11.21 -26.45
C GLU A 363 3.50 11.55 -26.58
N GLU A 364 2.61 10.56 -26.42
CA GLU A 364 1.16 10.76 -26.47
C GLU A 364 0.66 11.73 -25.38
N TYR A 365 1.21 11.64 -24.16
CA TYR A 365 0.89 12.58 -23.08
C TYR A 365 1.38 14.00 -23.37
N VAL A 366 2.62 14.14 -23.85
CA VAL A 366 3.24 15.44 -24.14
C VAL A 366 2.51 16.16 -25.28
N GLU A 367 2.19 15.44 -26.35
CA GLU A 367 1.43 15.99 -27.48
C GLU A 367 -0.05 16.21 -27.13
N GLY A 368 -0.61 15.44 -26.19
CA GLY A 368 -1.88 15.75 -25.54
C GLY A 368 -1.85 17.12 -24.86
N ALA A 369 -0.86 17.38 -24.03
CA ALA A 369 -0.71 18.64 -23.32
C ALA A 369 -0.52 19.84 -24.28
N ARG A 370 0.27 19.69 -25.35
CA ARG A 370 0.39 20.74 -26.39
C ARG A 370 -0.97 21.09 -27.00
N ARG A 371 -1.78 20.08 -27.33
CA ARG A 371 -3.13 20.27 -27.89
C ARG A 371 -4.08 20.96 -26.92
N GLU A 372 -3.90 20.75 -25.62
CA GLU A 372 -4.65 21.44 -24.55
C GLU A 372 -4.18 22.88 -24.30
N GLY A 373 -3.15 23.36 -25.00
CA GLY A 373 -2.61 24.73 -24.87
C GLY A 373 -1.50 24.89 -23.83
N ALA A 374 -0.96 23.78 -23.31
CA ALA A 374 0.19 23.81 -22.42
C ALA A 374 1.47 24.23 -23.15
N GLN A 375 2.38 24.86 -22.43
CA GLN A 375 3.70 25.23 -22.94
C GLN A 375 4.70 24.12 -22.61
N VAL A 376 5.21 23.46 -23.65
CA VAL A 376 6.17 22.35 -23.55
C VAL A 376 7.55 22.83 -23.94
N TYR A 377 8.50 22.68 -23.01
CA TYR A 377 9.93 22.85 -23.22
C TYR A 377 10.62 21.49 -23.21
N GLN A 378 11.42 21.20 -24.22
CA GLN A 378 12.22 19.98 -24.34
C GLN A 378 13.68 20.37 -24.56
N ALA A 379 14.57 19.82 -23.74
CA ALA A 379 16.01 19.95 -23.95
C ALA A 379 16.45 18.92 -24.99
N GLU A 380 16.61 19.35 -26.24
CA GLU A 380 16.96 18.48 -27.37
C GLU A 380 18.47 18.36 -27.63
N ASN A 381 19.29 18.89 -26.71
CA ASN A 381 20.74 18.84 -26.84
C ASN A 381 21.22 17.39 -26.79
N CYS A 382 21.97 16.97 -27.81
CA CYS A 382 22.74 15.73 -27.82
C CYS A 382 21.93 14.42 -27.64
N ILE A 383 20.69 14.35 -28.14
CA ILE A 383 19.93 13.07 -28.14
C ILE A 383 20.60 12.08 -29.10
N PRO A 384 20.97 10.87 -28.64
CA PRO A 384 21.53 9.85 -29.52
C PRO A 384 20.54 9.41 -30.61
N SER A 385 21.04 9.18 -31.83
CA SER A 385 20.21 8.80 -32.99
C SER A 385 19.74 7.34 -32.98
N ARG A 386 20.28 6.51 -32.08
CA ARG A 386 19.99 5.07 -31.95
C ARG A 386 19.72 4.78 -30.48
N GLY A 387 18.73 3.92 -30.20
CA GLY A 387 18.27 3.59 -28.84
C GLY A 387 16.97 4.31 -28.48
N CYS A 388 16.41 3.98 -27.33
CA CYS A 388 15.10 4.48 -26.89
C CYS A 388 15.22 5.75 -26.04
N TYR A 389 15.73 6.85 -26.59
CA TYR A 389 15.92 8.10 -25.84
C TYR A 389 14.70 9.03 -25.93
N TYR A 390 14.43 9.80 -24.87
CA TYR A 390 13.40 10.83 -24.82
C TYR A 390 13.94 12.09 -24.13
N PRO A 391 13.68 13.31 -24.62
CA PRO A 391 14.23 14.53 -24.04
C PRO A 391 13.67 14.84 -22.64
N PRO A 392 14.48 15.40 -21.71
CA PRO A 392 13.98 16.02 -20.50
C PRO A 392 12.93 17.09 -20.84
N THR A 393 11.74 16.97 -20.27
CA THR A 393 10.57 17.78 -20.66
C THR A 393 10.00 18.53 -19.47
N ILE A 394 9.70 19.82 -19.64
CA ILE A 394 8.96 20.66 -18.69
C ILE A 394 7.68 21.15 -19.35
N ILE A 395 6.55 20.95 -18.68
CA ILE A 395 5.22 21.39 -19.10
C ILE A 395 4.72 22.46 -18.11
N THR A 396 4.41 23.64 -18.65
CA THR A 396 3.88 24.80 -17.91
C THR A 396 2.56 25.26 -18.53
N ASN A 397 1.87 26.23 -17.91
CA ASN A 397 0.58 26.74 -18.39
C ASN A 397 -0.47 25.63 -18.57
N VAL A 398 -0.59 24.74 -17.58
CA VAL A 398 -1.48 23.59 -17.60
C VAL A 398 -2.65 23.79 -16.64
N GLN A 399 -3.83 23.28 -17.01
CA GLN A 399 -5.01 23.29 -16.16
C GLN A 399 -4.95 22.15 -15.13
N THR A 400 -5.51 22.35 -13.93
CA THR A 400 -5.49 21.35 -12.85
C THR A 400 -6.26 20.05 -13.17
N VAL A 401 -7.09 20.07 -14.21
CA VAL A 401 -7.87 18.92 -14.71
C VAL A 401 -7.22 18.23 -15.93
N SER A 402 -6.09 18.74 -16.41
CA SER A 402 -5.36 18.16 -17.56
C SER A 402 -4.86 16.76 -17.22
N LYS A 403 -4.85 15.86 -18.21
CA LYS A 403 -4.38 14.48 -18.04
C LYS A 403 -2.98 14.40 -17.46
N VAL A 404 -2.05 15.24 -17.90
CA VAL A 404 -0.66 15.25 -17.40
C VAL A 404 -0.55 15.68 -15.92
N VAL A 405 -1.60 16.30 -15.36
CA VAL A 405 -1.70 16.65 -13.93
C VAL A 405 -2.30 15.51 -13.11
N VAL A 406 -3.29 14.78 -13.62
CA VAL A 406 -4.00 13.74 -12.84
C VAL A 406 -3.47 12.33 -13.06
N GLU A 407 -3.01 12.00 -14.26
CA GLU A 407 -2.57 10.67 -14.67
C GLU A 407 -1.03 10.52 -14.60
N GLU A 408 -0.57 9.30 -14.34
CA GLU A 408 0.85 8.94 -14.30
C GLU A 408 1.43 8.83 -15.72
N ILE A 409 2.50 9.60 -16.00
CA ILE A 409 3.20 9.61 -17.30
C ILE A 409 4.32 8.58 -17.33
N PHE A 410 5.02 8.41 -16.20
CA PHE A 410 6.14 7.47 -16.03
C PHE A 410 7.29 7.66 -17.03
N GLY A 411 7.80 8.88 -17.09
CA GLY A 411 8.88 9.30 -17.97
C GLY A 411 9.46 10.65 -17.54
N PRO A 412 10.43 11.21 -18.29
CA PRO A 412 11.24 12.36 -17.87
C PRO A 412 10.51 13.69 -18.07
N VAL A 413 9.26 13.78 -17.57
CA VAL A 413 8.31 14.88 -17.81
C VAL A 413 7.87 15.51 -16.48
N LEU A 414 8.26 16.77 -16.29
CA LEU A 414 7.87 17.60 -15.15
C LEU A 414 6.68 18.49 -15.50
N VAL A 415 5.64 18.48 -14.69
CA VAL A 415 4.46 19.36 -14.83
C VAL A 415 4.47 20.40 -13.72
N VAL A 416 4.32 21.68 -14.07
CA VAL A 416 4.43 22.80 -13.13
C VAL A 416 3.07 23.46 -12.88
N LEU A 417 2.72 23.63 -11.61
CA LEU A 417 1.51 24.28 -11.12
C LEU A 417 1.86 25.39 -10.11
N PRO A 418 1.39 26.63 -10.29
CA PRO A 418 1.59 27.69 -9.30
C PRO A 418 0.59 27.57 -8.13
N PHE A 419 0.95 28.11 -6.97
CA PHE A 419 0.04 28.33 -5.83
C PHE A 419 0.35 29.65 -5.09
N ARG A 420 -0.60 30.12 -4.27
CA ARG A 420 -0.47 31.36 -3.48
C ARG A 420 -0.29 31.13 -1.99
N THR A 421 -0.97 30.12 -1.43
CA THR A 421 -0.97 29.86 0.02
C THR A 421 -0.61 28.41 0.33
N ALA A 422 -0.08 28.15 1.53
CA ALA A 422 0.20 26.78 1.98
C ALA A 422 -1.04 25.87 1.94
N LYS A 423 -2.22 26.41 2.26
CA LYS A 423 -3.50 25.68 2.16
C LYS A 423 -3.80 25.25 0.73
N GLU A 424 -3.61 26.15 -0.24
CA GLU A 424 -3.78 25.85 -1.66
C GLU A 424 -2.77 24.81 -2.14
N ALA A 425 -1.50 24.90 -1.73
CA ALA A 425 -0.47 23.90 -2.04
C ALA A 425 -0.87 22.50 -1.55
N ILE A 426 -1.36 22.39 -0.30
CA ILE A 426 -1.85 21.12 0.28
C ILE A 426 -3.05 20.60 -0.52
N THR A 427 -4.00 21.48 -0.90
CA THR A 427 -5.15 21.10 -1.72
C THR A 427 -4.71 20.56 -3.08
N LEU A 428 -3.80 21.24 -3.79
CA LEU A 428 -3.27 20.80 -5.08
C LEU A 428 -2.48 19.49 -4.97
N ALA A 429 -1.64 19.35 -3.94
CA ALA A 429 -0.87 18.14 -3.69
C ALA A 429 -1.78 16.91 -3.48
N ASN A 430 -2.84 17.08 -2.69
CA ASN A 430 -3.80 16.04 -2.36
C ASN A 430 -4.88 15.80 -3.43
N ASN A 431 -5.02 16.68 -4.43
CA ASN A 431 -5.97 16.57 -5.54
C ASN A 431 -5.48 15.53 -6.56
N THR A 432 -5.50 14.27 -6.14
CA THR A 432 -5.14 13.10 -6.93
C THR A 432 -5.72 11.84 -6.28
N ILE A 433 -5.96 10.82 -7.09
CA ILE A 433 -6.35 9.47 -6.63
C ILE A 433 -5.19 8.74 -5.94
N TYR A 434 -3.95 9.19 -6.17
CA TYR A 434 -2.72 8.60 -5.63
C TYR A 434 -2.35 9.18 -4.26
N GLY A 435 -1.36 8.55 -3.62
CA GLY A 435 -0.77 9.02 -2.38
C GLY A 435 0.46 8.22 -1.99
N LEU A 436 1.45 8.14 -2.88
CA LEU A 436 2.66 7.35 -2.66
C LEU A 436 3.75 8.14 -1.93
N ALA A 437 4.31 9.16 -2.58
CA ALA A 437 5.38 9.98 -2.03
C ALA A 437 5.14 11.48 -2.29
N SER A 438 5.92 12.34 -1.62
CA SER A 438 5.95 13.79 -1.85
C SER A 438 7.26 14.38 -1.32
N SER A 439 7.63 15.57 -1.77
CA SER A 439 8.61 16.39 -1.06
C SER A 439 8.15 17.83 -0.85
N VAL A 440 8.69 18.46 0.18
CA VAL A 440 8.43 19.84 0.58
C VAL A 440 9.77 20.57 0.69
N TRP A 441 9.89 21.69 -0.02
CA TRP A 441 11.08 22.53 -0.07
C TRP A 441 10.81 23.88 0.58
N THR A 442 11.48 24.14 1.70
CA THR A 442 11.41 25.38 2.47
C THR A 442 12.47 25.40 3.57
N GLU A 443 13.06 26.55 3.85
CA GLU A 443 13.94 26.75 5.02
C GLU A 443 13.15 27.03 6.32
N ASN A 444 11.81 27.08 6.26
CA ASN A 444 10.97 27.26 7.45
C ASN A 444 10.54 25.91 8.03
N VAL A 445 11.11 25.56 9.19
CA VAL A 445 10.84 24.29 9.88
C VAL A 445 9.36 24.07 10.22
N SER A 446 8.65 25.09 10.70
CA SER A 446 7.24 24.95 11.07
C SER A 446 6.38 24.67 9.85
N LEU A 447 6.64 25.38 8.75
CA LEU A 447 5.96 25.19 7.48
C LEU A 447 6.25 23.82 6.88
N ALA A 448 7.51 23.38 6.88
CA ALA A 448 7.91 22.06 6.42
C ALA A 448 7.13 20.95 7.12
N MET A 449 7.09 20.99 8.46
CA MET A 449 6.43 19.97 9.27
C MET A 449 4.90 20.00 9.10
N GLU A 450 4.29 21.19 9.11
CA GLU A 450 2.83 21.31 8.94
C GLU A 450 2.37 20.81 7.57
N VAL A 451 3.09 21.17 6.51
CA VAL A 451 2.77 20.75 5.14
C VAL A 451 3.06 19.25 4.98
N GLY A 452 4.20 18.75 5.46
CA GLY A 452 4.55 17.34 5.35
C GLY A 452 3.58 16.39 6.08
N LEU A 453 3.08 16.80 7.24
CA LEU A 453 2.01 16.06 7.94
C LEU A 453 0.66 16.15 7.21
N SER A 454 0.40 17.24 6.49
CA SER A 454 -0.90 17.48 5.83
C SER A 454 -1.05 16.83 4.46
N ILE A 455 0.05 16.55 3.75
CA ILE A 455 0.02 15.85 2.46
C ILE A 455 -0.29 14.37 2.67
N LYS A 456 -1.19 13.81 1.87
CA LYS A 456 -1.60 12.39 1.90
C LYS A 456 -0.68 11.55 1.03
N ALA A 457 0.45 11.19 1.61
CA ALA A 457 1.48 10.32 1.04
C ALA A 457 2.07 9.41 2.13
N GLY A 458 2.60 8.25 1.76
CA GLY A 458 3.29 7.36 2.69
C GLY A 458 4.73 7.75 2.99
N THR A 459 5.37 8.48 2.10
CA THR A 459 6.70 9.07 2.33
C THR A 459 6.67 10.55 2.01
N VAL A 460 7.23 11.37 2.89
CA VAL A 460 7.45 12.80 2.65
C VAL A 460 8.89 13.14 2.92
N TRP A 461 9.55 13.75 1.94
CA TRP A 461 10.92 14.26 2.09
C TRP A 461 10.91 15.77 2.29
N ILE A 462 11.61 16.26 3.31
CA ILE A 462 11.81 17.69 3.54
C ILE A 462 13.17 18.08 2.97
N ASN A 463 13.21 19.03 2.03
CA ASN A 463 14.44 19.51 1.36
C ASN A 463 15.32 18.39 0.74
N CYS A 464 14.70 17.27 0.37
CA CYS A 464 15.31 16.19 -0.40
C CYS A 464 14.23 15.42 -1.17
N HIS A 465 14.61 14.40 -1.94
CA HIS A 465 13.67 13.54 -2.66
C HIS A 465 14.32 12.18 -2.98
N ASN A 466 13.51 11.11 -3.13
CA ASN A 466 14.00 9.77 -3.51
C ASN A 466 15.10 9.19 -2.61
N ILE A 467 15.08 9.51 -1.31
CA ILE A 467 15.94 8.85 -0.33
C ILE A 467 15.26 7.60 0.19
N PHE A 468 15.98 6.47 0.16
CA PHE A 468 15.49 5.16 0.61
C PHE A 468 16.49 4.52 1.59
N ASP A 469 15.97 3.84 2.61
CA ASP A 469 16.75 2.96 3.49
C ASP A 469 15.88 1.77 3.91
N ALA A 470 16.51 0.62 4.10
CA ALA A 470 15.82 -0.60 4.50
C ALA A 470 15.09 -0.52 5.84
N ALA A 471 15.48 0.42 6.73
CA ALA A 471 14.86 0.63 8.03
C ALA A 471 13.60 1.51 8.00
N SER A 472 13.34 2.23 6.91
CA SER A 472 12.16 3.08 6.75
C SER A 472 11.18 2.45 5.79
N GLY A 473 9.95 2.20 6.24
CA GLY A 473 8.90 1.70 5.37
C GLY A 473 8.59 2.66 4.21
N PHE A 474 8.30 2.09 3.05
CA PHE A 474 7.78 2.80 1.88
C PHE A 474 6.46 2.16 1.49
N GLY A 475 5.45 2.97 1.15
CA GLY A 475 4.27 2.46 0.50
C GLY A 475 3.08 3.42 0.37
N GLY A 476 2.07 3.00 -0.38
CA GLY A 476 0.98 3.87 -0.83
C GLY A 476 -0.13 4.20 0.17
N TYR A 477 -0.86 5.27 -0.14
CA TYR A 477 -2.20 5.63 0.34
C TYR A 477 -3.16 5.55 -0.87
N LYS A 478 -4.47 5.50 -0.61
CA LYS A 478 -5.51 5.57 -1.65
C LYS A 478 -5.25 4.55 -2.78
N GLN A 479 -5.30 4.96 -4.05
CA GLN A 479 -5.05 4.09 -5.21
C GLN A 479 -3.58 3.86 -5.53
N SER A 480 -2.65 4.39 -4.72
CA SER A 480 -1.25 3.95 -4.73
C SER A 480 -1.05 2.63 -3.99
N GLY A 481 -2.14 2.04 -3.45
CA GLY A 481 -2.14 0.71 -2.87
C GLY A 481 -2.01 0.71 -1.34
N TYR A 482 -1.61 -0.42 -0.80
CA TYR A 482 -1.54 -0.67 0.64
C TYR A 482 -0.54 -1.78 0.97
N GLY A 483 -0.08 -1.74 2.22
CA GLY A 483 1.10 -2.47 2.69
C GLY A 483 2.29 -1.53 2.82
N ARG A 484 3.39 -2.01 3.40
CA ARG A 484 4.66 -1.28 3.44
C ARG A 484 5.80 -2.24 3.10
N ASP A 485 6.80 -1.73 2.41
CA ASP A 485 8.08 -2.40 2.18
C ASP A 485 9.17 -1.73 3.01
N GLY A 486 10.00 -2.53 3.69
CA GLY A 486 11.04 -2.01 4.58
C GLY A 486 10.53 -1.65 6.00
N GLY A 487 11.48 -1.42 6.90
CA GLY A 487 11.23 -1.20 8.32
C GLY A 487 10.59 -2.38 9.04
N LYS A 488 10.28 -2.20 10.33
CA LYS A 488 9.51 -3.20 11.11
C LYS A 488 8.08 -3.31 10.57
N GLU A 489 7.51 -2.20 10.11
CA GLU A 489 6.18 -2.13 9.52
C GLU A 489 6.01 -3.06 8.31
N GLY A 490 7.03 -3.21 7.47
CA GLY A 490 6.97 -4.11 6.31
C GLY A 490 7.01 -5.58 6.70
N LEU A 491 7.49 -5.95 7.90
CA LEU A 491 7.50 -7.34 8.35
C LEU A 491 6.10 -7.88 8.59
N TYR A 492 5.18 -7.05 9.08
CA TYR A 492 3.79 -7.45 9.31
C TYR A 492 3.13 -7.94 8.03
N GLU A 493 3.58 -7.51 6.85
CA GLU A 493 3.10 -8.02 5.57
C GLU A 493 3.42 -9.49 5.33
N TYR A 494 4.40 -10.05 6.03
CA TYR A 494 4.96 -11.39 5.82
C TYR A 494 4.71 -12.35 6.98
N VAL A 495 3.84 -11.94 7.92
CA VAL A 495 3.42 -12.75 9.07
C VAL A 495 1.90 -12.68 9.29
N ARG A 496 1.42 -13.63 10.08
CA ARG A 496 0.07 -13.66 10.68
C ARG A 496 0.17 -13.92 12.19
N PRO A 497 -0.82 -13.56 13.01
CA PRO A 497 -0.86 -13.94 14.42
C PRO A 497 -0.67 -15.46 14.59
N LYS A 498 0.01 -15.87 15.67
CA LYS A 498 0.31 -17.29 15.92
C LYS A 498 -0.94 -18.17 16.03
N TRP A 499 -2.01 -17.63 16.61
CA TRP A 499 -3.29 -18.32 16.76
C TRP A 499 -4.03 -18.47 15.42
N GLU A 500 -3.74 -17.64 14.43
CA GLU A 500 -4.47 -17.62 13.15
C GLU A 500 -3.89 -18.67 12.19
N GLU A 501 -4.72 -19.61 11.75
CA GLU A 501 -4.38 -20.56 10.70
C GLU A 501 -4.64 -19.98 9.30
N ARG A 502 -4.07 -20.60 8.26
CA ARG A 502 -4.39 -20.16 6.90
C ARG A 502 -5.82 -20.53 6.53
N HIS A 503 -6.64 -19.51 6.32
CA HIS A 503 -7.94 -19.67 5.70
C HIS A 503 -7.82 -20.17 4.26
N GLN A 504 -8.56 -21.23 3.94
CA GLN A 504 -8.79 -21.73 2.58
C GLN A 504 -10.29 -21.83 2.33
N PRO A 505 -11.01 -20.70 2.30
CA PRO A 505 -12.46 -20.72 2.20
C PRO A 505 -12.86 -21.29 0.84
N ASN A 506 -13.80 -22.23 0.85
CA ASN A 506 -14.38 -22.80 -0.36
C ASN A 506 -15.66 -22.02 -0.68
N VAL A 507 -15.52 -20.93 -1.44
CA VAL A 507 -16.64 -20.09 -1.85
C VAL A 507 -16.95 -20.36 -3.31
N ALA A 508 -18.16 -20.84 -3.59
CA ALA A 508 -18.63 -21.01 -4.96
C ALA A 508 -18.54 -19.70 -5.75
N ASP A 509 -18.43 -19.80 -7.07
CA ASP A 509 -18.58 -18.62 -7.91
C ASP A 509 -20.03 -18.15 -7.86
N PHE A 510 -20.20 -16.88 -7.51
CA PHE A 510 -21.49 -16.21 -7.48
C PHE A 510 -21.43 -14.91 -8.26
N ASP A 511 -22.58 -14.48 -8.76
CA ASP A 511 -22.72 -13.18 -9.42
C ASP A 511 -22.59 -12.08 -8.38
N VAL A 512 -21.44 -11.42 -8.35
CA VAL A 512 -21.13 -10.32 -7.43
C VAL A 512 -22.17 -9.19 -7.49
N ASN A 513 -22.84 -8.99 -8.62
CA ASN A 513 -23.86 -7.95 -8.75
C ASN A 513 -25.15 -8.28 -7.97
N LYS A 514 -25.40 -9.57 -7.71
CA LYS A 514 -26.54 -10.07 -6.95
C LYS A 514 -26.31 -10.10 -5.45
N PHE A 515 -25.07 -10.00 -4.98
CA PHE A 515 -24.78 -9.89 -3.55
C PHE A 515 -25.46 -8.65 -2.96
N GLY A 516 -26.11 -8.81 -1.81
CA GLY A 516 -26.87 -7.76 -1.14
C GLY A 516 -27.98 -7.13 -1.99
N ALA A 517 -28.38 -7.74 -3.12
CA ALA A 517 -29.43 -7.22 -4.00
C ALA A 517 -30.84 -7.58 -3.53
N THR A 518 -30.97 -8.51 -2.58
CA THR A 518 -32.23 -8.88 -1.96
C THR A 518 -32.78 -7.67 -1.21
N LEU A 519 -33.99 -7.24 -1.57
CA LEU A 519 -34.69 -6.25 -0.78
C LEU A 519 -35.16 -6.90 0.52
N PRO A 520 -35.04 -6.22 1.67
CA PRO A 520 -35.61 -6.70 2.92
C PRO A 520 -37.09 -7.04 2.70
N GLN A 521 -37.49 -8.28 3.02
CA GLN A 521 -38.88 -8.67 2.90
C GLN A 521 -39.72 -7.85 3.88
N ARG A 522 -40.96 -7.55 3.50
CA ARG A 522 -41.93 -6.99 4.44
C ARG A 522 -42.02 -7.96 5.63
N PRO A 523 -41.76 -7.52 6.87
CA PRO A 523 -41.90 -8.40 8.02
C PRO A 523 -43.34 -8.91 8.09
N THR A 524 -43.53 -10.22 7.99
CA THR A 524 -44.80 -10.86 8.33
C THR A 524 -44.85 -11.00 9.84
N ILE A 525 -45.78 -10.28 10.46
CA ILE A 525 -46.09 -10.46 11.89
C ILE A 525 -46.99 -11.70 11.95
N ASP A 526 -46.39 -12.88 12.06
CA ASP A 526 -47.14 -14.15 12.05
C ASP A 526 -47.85 -14.42 13.39
N SER A 527 -47.48 -13.71 14.46
CA SER A 527 -48.24 -13.65 15.70
C SER A 527 -48.17 -12.25 16.31
N VAL A 528 -49.34 -11.62 16.49
CA VAL A 528 -49.46 -10.45 17.36
C VAL A 528 -49.62 -11.01 18.77
N ASP A 529 -48.51 -11.31 19.45
CA ASP A 529 -48.59 -11.48 20.89
C ASP A 529 -49.05 -10.13 21.47
N ALA A 530 -50.33 -10.04 21.84
CA ALA A 530 -50.85 -8.95 22.65
C ALA A 530 -50.17 -9.06 24.02
N VAL A 531 -48.95 -8.54 24.13
CA VAL A 531 -48.20 -8.53 25.39
C VAL A 531 -48.85 -7.45 26.25
N GLU A 532 -49.82 -7.86 27.06
CA GLU A 532 -50.40 -7.02 28.09
C GLU A 532 -49.39 -6.89 29.24
N ILE A 533 -49.10 -5.66 29.66
CA ILE A 533 -48.29 -5.38 30.84
C ILE A 533 -49.24 -5.37 32.05
N PRO A 534 -49.05 -6.24 33.05
CA PRO A 534 -49.83 -6.16 34.27
C PRO A 534 -49.42 -4.91 35.07
N HIS A 535 -50.38 -4.02 35.32
CA HIS A 535 -50.22 -2.84 36.14
C HIS A 535 -51.43 -2.72 37.06
N ASP A 536 -51.23 -2.89 38.38
CA ASP A 536 -52.30 -2.87 39.40
C ASP A 536 -53.52 -3.75 39.06
N GLY A 537 -53.28 -4.95 38.51
CA GLY A 537 -54.33 -5.89 38.10
C GLY A 537 -55.02 -5.53 36.78
N ILE A 538 -54.66 -4.41 36.14
CA ILE A 538 -55.12 -4.00 34.82
C ILE A 538 -54.11 -4.44 33.76
N LYS A 539 -54.62 -5.07 32.70
CA LYS A 539 -53.85 -5.47 31.53
C LYS A 539 -53.73 -4.28 30.57
N MET A 540 -52.55 -3.64 30.55
CA MET A 540 -52.27 -2.50 29.67
C MET A 540 -51.64 -2.95 28.35
N PRO A 541 -52.04 -2.42 27.19
CA PRO A 541 -51.37 -2.75 25.93
C PRO A 541 -49.91 -2.24 25.94
N ARG A 542 -48.97 -3.09 25.53
CA ARG A 542 -47.56 -2.69 25.41
C ARG A 542 -47.35 -1.68 24.29
N ILE A 543 -46.61 -0.62 24.59
CA ILE A 543 -46.20 0.40 23.61
C ILE A 543 -45.11 -0.17 22.70
N ASP A 544 -45.21 0.11 21.39
CA ASP A 544 -44.18 -0.23 20.42
C ASP A 544 -42.85 0.46 20.76
N ARG A 545 -41.79 -0.34 20.84
CA ARG A 545 -40.42 0.11 21.14
C ARG A 545 -39.56 -0.11 19.90
N THR A 546 -39.86 0.66 18.86
CA THR A 546 -39.07 0.69 17.63
C THR A 546 -37.83 1.56 17.82
N TYR A 547 -36.67 0.92 17.80
CA TYR A 547 -35.38 1.58 17.82
C TYR A 547 -35.06 2.23 16.47
N LYS A 548 -34.30 3.31 16.54
CA LYS A 548 -33.81 4.09 15.40
C LYS A 548 -32.38 3.69 15.06
N ILE A 549 -31.92 4.09 13.88
CA ILE A 549 -30.49 4.08 13.53
C ILE A 549 -29.80 5.30 14.15
N TYR A 550 -28.47 5.31 14.21
CA TYR A 550 -27.69 6.37 14.87
C TYR A 550 -26.57 6.86 13.97
N TYR A 551 -26.61 8.12 13.54
CA TYR A 551 -25.49 8.72 12.79
C TYR A 551 -25.47 10.23 12.93
N GLY A 552 -24.26 10.82 12.92
CA GLY A 552 -24.07 12.25 13.16
C GLY A 552 -24.47 12.68 14.58
N GLY A 553 -24.31 11.81 15.57
CA GLY A 553 -24.59 12.14 16.99
C GLY A 553 -26.07 12.16 17.36
N ALA A 554 -26.95 11.61 16.53
CA ALA A 554 -28.38 11.62 16.80
C ALA A 554 -29.07 10.34 16.30
N GLN A 555 -30.16 9.98 16.99
CA GLN A 555 -31.06 8.93 16.54
C GLN A 555 -31.89 9.41 15.36
N LYS A 556 -31.96 8.64 14.28
CA LYS A 556 -32.67 8.99 13.04
C LYS A 556 -33.54 7.84 12.58
N ARG A 557 -34.69 8.16 12.00
CA ARG A 557 -35.54 7.14 11.36
C ARG A 557 -34.80 6.62 10.11
N PRO A 558 -34.92 5.32 9.78
CA PRO A 558 -34.44 4.83 8.50
C PRO A 558 -35.15 5.56 7.36
N ASP A 559 -34.45 5.76 6.25
CA ASP A 559 -34.98 6.50 5.11
C ASP A 559 -36.17 5.81 4.43
N ALA A 560 -36.22 4.47 4.43
CA ALA A 560 -37.28 3.66 3.81
C ALA A 560 -38.49 3.37 4.73
N PRO A 561 -38.80 4.25 5.69
CA PRO A 561 -39.44 3.99 7.01
C PRO A 561 -39.83 2.54 7.38
N TYR A 562 -38.98 1.54 7.10
CA TYR A 562 -39.21 0.16 7.47
C TYR A 562 -38.54 -0.15 8.81
N ALA A 563 -39.15 -1.04 9.57
CA ALA A 563 -38.56 -1.62 10.76
C ALA A 563 -38.74 -3.13 10.71
N ARG A 564 -37.77 -3.89 11.23
CA ARG A 564 -37.83 -5.35 11.32
C ARG A 564 -37.89 -5.81 12.78
N PRO A 565 -38.59 -6.93 13.06
CA PRO A 565 -38.60 -7.52 14.39
C PRO A 565 -37.24 -8.14 14.71
N VAL A 566 -36.81 -7.97 15.95
CA VAL A 566 -35.70 -8.73 16.55
C VAL A 566 -36.32 -9.90 17.29
N ILE A 567 -35.98 -11.11 16.86
CA ILE A 567 -36.58 -12.35 17.34
C ILE A 567 -35.55 -13.11 18.18
N ASN A 568 -35.94 -13.48 19.40
CA ASN A 568 -35.09 -14.30 20.27
C ASN A 568 -35.13 -15.80 19.88
N PRO A 569 -34.29 -16.67 20.46
CA PRO A 569 -34.30 -18.09 20.15
C PRO A 569 -35.64 -18.81 20.39
N ASP A 570 -36.50 -18.28 21.26
CA ASP A 570 -37.85 -18.81 21.53
C ASP A 570 -38.88 -18.38 20.46
N GLY A 571 -38.47 -17.65 19.43
CA GLY A 571 -39.36 -17.13 18.38
C GLY A 571 -40.14 -15.87 18.78
N LYS A 572 -39.85 -15.26 19.94
CA LYS A 572 -40.56 -14.08 20.43
C LYS A 572 -39.91 -12.77 19.98
N VAL A 573 -40.75 -11.79 19.65
CA VAL A 573 -40.31 -10.43 19.31
C VAL A 573 -39.88 -9.68 20.58
N VAL A 574 -38.60 -9.33 20.66
CA VAL A 574 -38.02 -8.60 21.81
C VAL A 574 -37.86 -7.10 21.56
N GLY A 575 -37.95 -6.66 20.30
CA GLY A 575 -37.97 -5.25 19.89
C GLY A 575 -38.08 -5.12 18.37
N HIS A 576 -38.19 -3.89 17.88
CA HIS A 576 -38.07 -3.58 16.45
C HIS A 576 -36.88 -2.65 16.22
N VAL A 577 -36.19 -2.80 15.09
CA VAL A 577 -35.09 -1.91 14.68
C VAL A 577 -35.36 -1.35 13.30
N GLY A 578 -34.90 -0.14 13.04
CA GLY A 578 -34.96 0.46 11.71
C GLY A 578 -34.18 -0.38 10.68
N GLU A 579 -34.77 -0.55 9.50
CA GLU A 579 -34.16 -1.23 8.36
C GLU A 579 -33.47 -0.19 7.47
N GLY A 580 -32.14 -0.08 7.61
CA GLY A 580 -31.32 0.87 6.87
C GLY A 580 -31.22 0.50 5.38
N ASN A 581 -30.93 1.50 4.55
CA ASN A 581 -30.74 1.33 3.12
C ASN A 581 -29.47 2.05 2.60
N ARG A 582 -29.29 2.07 1.28
CA ARG A 582 -28.19 2.81 0.62
C ARG A 582 -28.10 4.29 1.04
N LYS A 583 -29.23 4.96 1.23
CA LYS A 583 -29.25 6.38 1.63
C LYS A 583 -28.83 6.57 3.08
N ASP A 584 -29.21 5.67 3.96
CA ASP A 584 -28.74 5.69 5.35
C ASP A 584 -27.22 5.47 5.43
N ILE A 585 -26.68 4.53 4.64
CA ILE A 585 -25.22 4.35 4.51
C ILE A 585 -24.54 5.63 3.99
N ARG A 586 -25.07 6.24 2.92
CA ARG A 586 -24.52 7.50 2.38
C ARG A 586 -24.51 8.59 3.44
N ASN A 587 -25.63 8.81 4.11
CA ASN A 587 -25.73 9.85 5.14
C ASN A 587 -24.77 9.58 6.31
N ALA A 588 -24.61 8.32 6.72
CA ALA A 588 -23.67 7.95 7.77
C ALA A 588 -22.21 8.18 7.36
N VAL A 589 -21.84 7.84 6.11
CA VAL A 589 -20.51 8.09 5.56
C VAL A 589 -20.25 9.59 5.42
N GLU A 590 -21.22 10.39 4.99
CA GLU A 590 -21.10 11.85 4.94
C GLU A 590 -20.82 12.45 6.33
N GLU A 591 -21.53 12.00 7.37
CA GLU A 591 -21.28 12.45 8.74
C GLU A 591 -19.92 11.97 9.28
N ALA A 592 -19.53 10.73 8.97
CA ALA A 592 -18.20 10.21 9.32
C ALA A 592 -17.08 11.01 8.65
N HIS A 593 -17.19 11.27 7.35
CA HIS A 593 -16.21 12.04 6.59
C HIS A 593 -16.08 13.47 7.12
N LYS A 594 -17.20 14.14 7.46
CA LYS A 594 -17.19 15.47 8.08
C LYS A 594 -16.49 15.46 9.44
N ALA A 595 -16.69 14.43 10.25
CA ALA A 595 -16.09 14.31 11.57
C ALA A 595 -14.60 13.92 11.55
N ALA A 596 -14.14 13.19 10.52
CA ALA A 596 -12.81 12.59 10.47
C ALA A 596 -11.64 13.58 10.65
N PRO A 597 -11.60 14.75 9.98
CA PRO A 597 -10.51 15.72 10.20
C PRO A 597 -10.45 16.25 11.64
N GLY A 598 -11.61 16.50 12.25
CA GLY A 598 -11.71 17.01 13.62
C GLY A 598 -11.33 15.95 14.66
N TRP A 599 -11.82 14.72 14.49
CA TRP A 599 -11.51 13.60 15.37
C TRP A 599 -10.06 13.13 15.26
N GLY A 600 -9.54 13.01 14.04
CA GLY A 600 -8.15 12.60 13.78
C GLY A 600 -7.12 13.58 14.34
N LYS A 601 -7.41 14.90 14.28
CA LYS A 601 -6.54 15.95 14.83
C LYS A 601 -6.70 16.19 16.33
N ARG A 602 -7.78 15.69 16.95
CA ARG A 602 -7.98 15.79 18.41
C ARG A 602 -6.81 15.11 19.12
N ALA A 603 -6.31 15.70 20.20
CA ALA A 603 -5.21 15.13 20.97
C ALA A 603 -5.54 13.70 21.43
N ALA A 604 -4.56 12.80 21.39
CA ALA A 604 -4.73 11.41 21.78
C ALA A 604 -5.25 11.26 23.22
N HIS A 605 -4.73 12.07 24.15
CA HIS A 605 -5.24 12.13 25.52
C HIS A 605 -6.76 12.43 25.60
N ASN A 606 -7.26 13.37 24.79
CA ASN A 606 -8.68 13.72 24.78
C ASN A 606 -9.54 12.60 24.19
N ARG A 607 -9.02 11.88 23.19
CA ARG A 607 -9.69 10.69 22.67
C ARG A 607 -9.72 9.57 23.73
N ALA A 608 -8.64 9.41 24.49
CA ALA A 608 -8.56 8.44 25.58
C ALA A 608 -9.62 8.72 26.67
N GLN A 609 -9.75 9.97 27.11
CA GLN A 609 -10.77 10.39 28.08
C GLN A 609 -12.17 9.99 27.64
N ILE A 610 -12.54 10.27 26.39
CA ILE A 610 -13.85 9.88 25.86
C ILE A 610 -14.06 8.37 25.90
N VAL A 611 -13.05 7.59 25.53
CA VAL A 611 -13.16 6.11 25.56
C VAL A 611 -13.21 5.57 26.99
N TYR A 612 -12.57 6.22 27.96
CA TYR A 612 -12.76 5.90 29.37
C TYR A 612 -14.17 6.25 29.86
N TYR A 613 -14.72 7.40 29.47
CA TYR A 613 -16.12 7.74 29.77
C TYR A 613 -17.08 6.73 29.13
N LEU A 614 -16.77 6.17 27.96
CA LEU A 614 -17.57 5.09 27.36
C LEU A 614 -17.58 3.86 28.27
N ALA A 615 -16.42 3.50 28.85
CA ALA A 615 -16.31 2.36 29.75
C ALA A 615 -17.09 2.60 31.06
N GLU A 616 -16.92 3.77 31.67
CA GLU A 616 -17.63 4.19 32.90
C GLU A 616 -19.15 4.22 32.70
N ASN A 617 -19.62 4.83 31.60
CA ASN A 617 -21.05 4.92 31.32
C ASN A 617 -21.66 3.58 30.90
N LEU A 618 -20.88 2.68 30.30
CA LEU A 618 -21.30 1.30 30.07
C LEU A 618 -21.40 0.52 31.39
N GLU A 619 -20.48 0.73 32.33
CA GLU A 619 -20.50 0.11 33.66
C GLU A 619 -21.73 0.55 34.47
N ILE A 620 -22.11 1.83 34.42
CA ILE A 620 -23.34 2.33 35.07
C ILE A 620 -24.59 1.58 34.57
N ARG A 621 -24.59 1.17 33.29
CA ARG A 621 -25.69 0.44 32.66
C ARG A 621 -25.45 -1.07 32.56
N ARG A 622 -24.45 -1.59 33.27
CA ARG A 622 -24.01 -2.98 33.17
C ARG A 622 -25.15 -3.99 33.28
N GLU A 623 -25.96 -3.86 34.32
CA GLU A 623 -27.04 -4.81 34.59
C GLU A 623 -28.11 -4.78 33.49
N GLU A 624 -28.43 -3.59 32.97
CA GLU A 624 -29.42 -3.36 31.91
C GLU A 624 -28.97 -3.98 30.59
N ILE A 625 -27.71 -3.74 30.20
CA ILE A 625 -27.15 -4.24 28.94
C ILE A 625 -27.03 -5.76 28.97
N ALA A 626 -26.59 -6.35 30.09
CA ALA A 626 -26.56 -7.80 30.24
C ALA A 626 -27.96 -8.42 30.12
N ASP A 627 -28.99 -7.76 30.67
CA ASP A 627 -30.38 -8.25 30.55
C ASP A 627 -30.86 -8.21 29.10
N ARG A 628 -30.42 -7.20 28.34
CA ARG A 628 -30.68 -7.11 26.91
C ARG A 628 -30.02 -8.25 26.15
N ILE A 629 -28.76 -8.55 26.43
CA ILE A 629 -28.04 -9.68 25.81
C ILE A 629 -28.80 -10.98 26.07
N CYS A 630 -29.16 -11.28 27.32
CA CYS A 630 -29.90 -12.49 27.67
C CYS A 630 -31.24 -12.57 26.95
N LYS A 631 -32.02 -11.47 26.93
CA LYS A 631 -33.34 -11.43 26.26
C LYS A 631 -33.24 -11.70 24.77
N MET A 632 -32.23 -11.16 24.09
CA MET A 632 -32.06 -11.35 22.64
C MET A 632 -31.49 -12.71 22.27
N SER A 633 -30.47 -13.17 23.00
CA SER A 633 -29.64 -14.31 22.60
C SER A 633 -30.00 -15.63 23.29
N GLY A 634 -30.82 -15.59 24.35
CA GLY A 634 -31.12 -16.76 25.19
C GLY A 634 -29.97 -17.20 26.10
N LYS A 635 -28.84 -16.47 26.11
CA LYS A 635 -27.70 -16.74 26.99
C LYS A 635 -28.08 -16.58 28.47
N SER A 636 -27.34 -17.27 29.34
CA SER A 636 -27.50 -17.15 30.79
C SER A 636 -27.18 -15.74 31.27
N ARG A 637 -27.70 -15.37 32.45
CA ARG A 637 -27.38 -14.09 33.09
C ARG A 637 -25.87 -13.92 33.32
N GLU A 638 -25.21 -15.00 33.70
CA GLU A 638 -23.76 -15.02 33.92
C GLU A 638 -23.00 -14.70 32.64
N ASP A 639 -23.36 -15.32 31.51
CA ASP A 639 -22.71 -15.05 30.22
C ASP A 639 -23.00 -13.64 29.71
N GLY A 640 -24.23 -13.13 29.92
CA GLY A 640 -24.58 -11.75 29.58
C GLY A 640 -23.76 -10.73 30.36
N LEU A 641 -23.58 -10.94 31.67
CA LEU A 641 -22.73 -10.11 32.52
C LEU A 641 -21.26 -10.20 32.09
N ARG A 642 -20.76 -11.41 31.82
CA ARG A 642 -19.39 -11.64 31.37
C ARG A 642 -19.08 -10.90 30.07
N GLU A 643 -19.99 -10.95 29.09
CA GLU A 643 -19.83 -10.24 27.82
C GLU A 643 -19.73 -8.71 28.02
N VAL A 644 -20.52 -8.14 28.93
CA VAL A 644 -20.44 -6.72 29.30
C VAL A 644 -19.13 -6.38 30.00
N ASP A 645 -18.71 -7.20 30.97
CA ASP A 645 -17.48 -6.98 31.73
C ASP A 645 -16.25 -6.97 30.83
N ILE A 646 -16.16 -7.93 29.91
CA ILE A 646 -15.05 -7.98 28.94
C ILE A 646 -15.14 -6.79 27.98
N SER A 647 -16.34 -6.35 27.60
CA SER A 647 -16.51 -5.16 26.75
C SER A 647 -16.01 -3.89 27.43
N ILE A 648 -16.28 -3.71 28.73
CA ILE A 648 -15.76 -2.62 29.55
C ILE A 648 -14.23 -2.70 29.63
N GLN A 649 -13.68 -3.89 29.92
CA GLN A 649 -12.23 -4.11 29.91
C GLN A 649 -11.61 -3.78 28.55
N ARG A 650 -12.29 -4.09 27.45
CA ARG A 650 -11.84 -3.83 26.09
C ARG A 650 -11.80 -2.32 25.79
N LEU A 651 -12.77 -1.55 26.28
CA LEU A 651 -12.73 -0.09 26.20
C LEU A 651 -11.57 0.48 27.01
N PHE A 652 -11.34 0.02 28.25
CA PHE A 652 -10.18 0.43 29.04
C PHE A 652 -8.85 0.11 28.35
N HIS A 653 -8.74 -1.10 27.77
CA HIS A 653 -7.56 -1.54 27.02
C HIS A 653 -7.26 -0.61 25.83
N TRP A 654 -8.25 -0.36 24.97
CA TRP A 654 -8.06 0.51 23.82
C TRP A 654 -7.88 1.98 24.21
N GLY A 655 -8.57 2.44 25.25
CA GLY A 655 -8.35 3.75 25.86
C GLY A 655 -6.89 3.94 26.27
N ALA A 656 -6.26 2.90 26.83
CA ALA A 656 -4.84 2.94 27.20
C ALA A 656 -3.91 3.11 25.99
N TYR A 657 -4.21 2.46 24.86
CA TYR A 657 -3.41 2.54 23.63
C TYR A 657 -3.56 3.85 22.85
N CYS A 658 -4.55 4.67 23.19
CA CYS A 658 -4.87 5.87 22.44
C CYS A 658 -3.66 6.82 22.30
N ASP A 659 -2.90 7.01 23.37
CA ASP A 659 -1.69 7.85 23.44
C ASP A 659 -0.38 7.07 23.63
N LYS A 660 -0.41 5.73 23.63
CA LYS A 660 0.76 4.85 23.84
C LYS A 660 1.23 4.12 22.57
N TYR A 661 0.51 4.26 21.47
CA TYR A 661 0.90 3.72 20.16
C TYR A 661 1.37 4.83 19.21
N GLY A 662 2.44 5.52 19.59
CA GLY A 662 3.02 6.64 18.85
C GLY A 662 3.87 6.23 17.65
N GLY A 663 4.34 7.23 16.91
CA GLY A 663 5.39 7.08 15.91
C GLY A 663 6.78 6.89 16.53
N THR A 664 7.79 6.56 15.73
CA THR A 664 9.18 6.39 16.20
C THR A 664 10.18 7.02 15.23
N VAL A 665 11.33 7.46 15.74
CA VAL A 665 12.47 7.86 14.89
C VAL A 665 13.16 6.60 14.39
N GLN A 666 13.37 6.50 13.07
CA GLN A 666 14.08 5.39 12.43
C GLN A 666 15.57 5.72 12.33
N GLU A 667 16.40 4.71 12.58
CA GLU A 667 17.84 4.77 12.34
C GLU A 667 18.13 4.37 10.90
N THR A 668 18.33 5.38 10.05
CA THR A 668 18.65 5.20 8.63
C THR A 668 20.11 5.59 8.34
N THR A 669 20.58 5.35 7.12
CA THR A 669 21.90 5.83 6.68
C THR A 669 21.95 7.34 6.41
N LEU A 670 20.81 8.03 6.43
CA LEU A 670 20.73 9.47 6.29
C LEU A 670 21.36 10.17 7.50
N TYR A 671 22.15 11.21 7.24
CA TYR A 671 22.47 12.20 8.26
C TYR A 671 21.26 13.13 8.50
N GLY A 672 20.50 12.84 9.56
CA GLY A 672 19.28 13.57 9.91
C GLY A 672 18.31 12.72 10.72
N ALA A 673 17.01 13.02 10.59
CA ALA A 673 15.95 12.27 11.25
C ALA A 673 14.94 11.72 10.24
N THR A 674 14.63 10.43 10.34
CA THR A 674 13.51 9.82 9.63
C THR A 674 12.42 9.49 10.65
N VAL A 675 11.31 10.22 10.62
CA VAL A 675 10.23 10.10 11.60
C VAL A 675 9.11 9.26 11.02
N LYS A 676 8.89 8.09 11.61
CA LYS A 676 7.71 7.27 11.35
C LYS A 676 6.54 7.79 12.17
N VAL A 677 5.42 8.04 11.51
CA VAL A 677 4.17 8.52 12.11
C VAL A 677 3.05 7.53 11.81
N HIS A 678 2.21 7.27 12.81
CA HIS A 678 0.96 6.53 12.62
C HIS A 678 -0.19 7.52 12.43
N GLU A 679 -0.75 7.56 11.23
CA GLU A 679 -1.94 8.34 10.91
C GLU A 679 -3.21 7.48 10.99
N PRO A 680 -4.39 8.09 11.28
CA PRO A 680 -5.66 7.41 11.05
C PRO A 680 -5.80 7.02 9.58
N VAL A 681 -6.46 5.89 9.32
CA VAL A 681 -6.85 5.46 7.97
C VAL A 681 -7.89 6.42 7.38
N GLY A 682 -8.85 6.88 8.19
CA GLY A 682 -9.94 7.78 7.78
C GLY A 682 -11.30 7.24 8.22
N VAL A 683 -12.21 7.07 7.26
CA VAL A 683 -13.50 6.42 7.45
C VAL A 683 -13.35 4.91 7.28
N ILE A 684 -13.70 4.16 8.33
CA ILE A 684 -13.70 2.69 8.32
C ILE A 684 -15.14 2.18 8.34
N GLY A 685 -15.51 1.41 7.33
CA GLY A 685 -16.75 0.65 7.33
C GLY A 685 -16.57 -0.68 8.06
N ILE A 686 -17.49 -1.05 8.94
CA ILE A 686 -17.40 -2.26 9.76
C ILE A 686 -18.72 -3.03 9.64
N ALA A 687 -18.66 -4.33 9.35
CA ALA A 687 -19.79 -5.25 9.48
C ALA A 687 -19.47 -6.31 10.53
N CYS A 688 -20.29 -6.40 11.57
CA CYS A 688 -20.07 -7.28 12.71
C CYS A 688 -20.63 -8.69 12.50
N SER A 689 -20.02 -9.64 13.23
CA SER A 689 -20.55 -10.99 13.42
C SER A 689 -21.83 -10.97 14.26
N ASP A 690 -22.61 -12.05 14.20
CA ASP A 690 -23.77 -12.25 15.08
C ASP A 690 -23.39 -12.81 16.45
N SER A 691 -22.19 -13.35 16.57
CA SER A 691 -21.63 -13.77 17.84
C SER A 691 -21.16 -12.59 18.67
N TYR A 692 -21.40 -12.65 19.98
CA TYR A 692 -21.02 -11.61 20.94
C TYR A 692 -21.46 -10.20 20.49
N PRO A 693 -22.78 -9.95 20.44
CA PRO A 693 -23.33 -8.75 19.80
C PRO A 693 -22.88 -7.43 20.44
N LEU A 694 -22.42 -7.45 21.70
CA LEU A 694 -21.78 -6.30 22.33
C LEU A 694 -20.25 -6.38 22.22
N LEU A 695 -19.65 -7.50 22.65
CA LEU A 695 -18.19 -7.58 22.76
C LEU A 695 -17.49 -7.54 21.39
N GLY A 696 -18.02 -8.23 20.37
CA GLY A 696 -17.51 -8.15 19.01
C GLY A 696 -17.65 -6.74 18.43
N PHE A 697 -18.78 -6.08 18.69
CA PHE A 697 -19.01 -4.68 18.29
C PHE A 697 -17.96 -3.75 18.92
N VAL A 698 -17.78 -3.81 20.24
CA VAL A 698 -16.80 -2.99 20.98
C VAL A 698 -15.36 -3.28 20.54
N SER A 699 -15.01 -4.56 20.39
CA SER A 699 -13.67 -4.98 19.99
C SER A 699 -13.29 -4.47 18.59
N LEU A 700 -14.26 -4.20 17.72
CA LEU A 700 -14.02 -3.67 16.38
C LEU A 700 -14.03 -2.14 16.33
N PHE A 701 -15.02 -1.45 16.92
CA PHE A 701 -15.05 0.01 16.78
C PHE A 701 -14.00 0.72 17.63
N ALA A 702 -13.74 0.24 18.85
CA ALA A 702 -12.87 0.92 19.81
C ALA A 702 -11.43 1.12 19.30
N PRO A 703 -10.71 0.11 18.74
CA PRO A 703 -9.35 0.31 18.23
C PRO A 703 -9.31 1.31 17.06
N ALA A 704 -10.33 1.29 16.18
CA ALA A 704 -10.44 2.26 15.11
C ALA A 704 -10.60 3.68 15.68
N VAL A 705 -11.53 3.89 16.62
CA VAL A 705 -11.84 5.20 17.19
C VAL A 705 -10.66 5.78 17.98
N VAL A 706 -9.97 4.99 18.81
CA VAL A 706 -8.82 5.50 19.59
C VAL A 706 -7.66 5.94 18.72
N ARG A 707 -7.54 5.36 17.52
CA ARG A 707 -6.55 5.75 16.51
C ARG A 707 -7.00 6.89 15.61
N GLY A 708 -8.09 7.58 15.96
CA GLY A 708 -8.55 8.79 15.29
C GLY A 708 -9.38 8.54 14.02
N ASN A 709 -9.85 7.31 13.80
CA ASN A 709 -10.76 6.99 12.71
C ASN A 709 -12.21 7.28 13.11
N THR A 710 -13.05 7.51 12.09
CA THR A 710 -14.50 7.53 12.23
C THR A 710 -15.07 6.25 11.63
N VAL A 711 -16.12 5.70 12.21
CA VAL A 711 -16.66 4.40 11.81
C VAL A 711 -18.11 4.48 11.37
N VAL A 712 -18.45 3.71 10.35
CA VAL A 712 -19.82 3.37 9.98
C VAL A 712 -19.94 1.86 10.20
N ILE A 713 -20.71 1.47 11.20
CA ILE A 713 -20.76 0.11 11.72
C ILE A 713 -22.16 -0.49 11.54
N ILE A 714 -22.20 -1.66 10.91
CA ILE A 714 -23.37 -2.53 10.82
C ILE A 714 -23.24 -3.53 11.97
N PRO A 715 -24.06 -3.44 13.02
CA PRO A 715 -23.97 -4.34 14.17
C PRO A 715 -24.47 -5.74 13.80
N SER A 716 -24.51 -6.66 14.78
CA SER A 716 -25.14 -7.98 14.58
C SER A 716 -26.51 -7.82 13.93
N GLU A 717 -26.72 -8.56 12.85
CA GLU A 717 -28.01 -8.61 12.18
C GLU A 717 -29.04 -9.25 13.09
N LYS A 718 -28.67 -10.33 13.80
CA LYS A 718 -29.57 -11.10 14.64
C LYS A 718 -29.90 -10.41 15.97
N TYR A 719 -28.92 -9.76 16.60
CA TYR A 719 -29.03 -9.20 17.95
C TYR A 719 -28.60 -7.72 18.06
N PRO A 720 -29.19 -6.80 17.27
CA PRO A 720 -28.71 -5.42 17.15
C PRO A 720 -29.01 -4.51 18.34
N LEU A 721 -29.93 -4.87 19.25
CA LEU A 721 -30.45 -3.93 20.25
C LEU A 721 -29.38 -3.46 21.24
N VAL A 722 -28.40 -4.29 21.57
CA VAL A 722 -27.31 -3.89 22.49
C VAL A 722 -26.40 -2.83 21.88
N ALA A 723 -26.12 -2.92 20.58
CA ALA A 723 -25.37 -1.89 19.87
C ALA A 723 -26.17 -0.59 19.84
N LEU A 724 -27.49 -0.67 19.59
CA LEU A 724 -28.35 0.51 19.63
C LEU A 724 -28.46 1.10 21.04
N ASP A 725 -28.51 0.29 22.10
CA ASP A 725 -28.55 0.79 23.49
C ASP A 725 -27.30 1.64 23.83
N LEU A 726 -26.17 1.47 23.10
CA LEU A 726 -24.95 2.28 23.25
C LEU A 726 -25.08 3.72 22.77
N TYR A 727 -26.08 4.10 21.96
CA TYR A 727 -26.26 5.50 21.55
C TYR A 727 -26.35 6.50 22.71
N GLN A 728 -26.85 6.08 23.87
CA GLN A 728 -27.01 6.87 25.08
C GLN A 728 -25.72 6.82 25.89
N VAL A 729 -24.96 5.72 25.81
CA VAL A 729 -23.59 5.68 26.32
C VAL A 729 -22.73 6.67 25.53
N PHE A 730 -22.83 6.69 24.20
CA PHE A 730 -22.10 7.64 23.34
C PHE A 730 -22.45 9.10 23.64
N ASP A 731 -23.74 9.41 23.76
CA ASP A 731 -24.22 10.75 24.11
C ASP A 731 -23.76 11.18 25.51
N THR A 732 -23.88 10.30 26.51
CA THR A 732 -23.45 10.58 27.89
C THR A 732 -21.93 10.68 28.04
N SER A 733 -21.16 10.10 27.11
CA SER A 733 -19.69 10.14 27.10
C SER A 733 -19.11 11.25 26.23
N ASP A 734 -19.93 12.20 25.75
CA ASP A 734 -19.52 13.32 24.89
C ASP A 734 -18.81 12.88 23.60
N LEU A 735 -19.19 11.72 23.05
CA LEU A 735 -18.63 11.25 21.78
C LEU A 735 -19.12 12.17 20.65
N PRO A 736 -18.21 12.83 19.90
CA PRO A 736 -18.63 13.75 18.84
C PRO A 736 -19.48 13.06 17.77
N GLY A 737 -20.51 13.77 17.30
CA GLY A 737 -21.34 13.29 16.21
C GLY A 737 -20.52 12.93 14.98
N GLY A 738 -20.82 11.78 14.38
CA GLY A 738 -20.10 11.26 13.20
C GLY A 738 -18.91 10.35 13.53
N VAL A 739 -18.44 10.28 14.78
CA VAL A 739 -17.30 9.40 15.14
C VAL A 739 -17.69 7.92 15.09
N VAL A 740 -18.85 7.57 15.65
CA VAL A 740 -19.45 6.23 15.53
C VAL A 740 -20.85 6.38 14.96
N ASN A 741 -21.15 5.64 13.89
CA ASN A 741 -22.44 5.67 13.19
C ASN A 741 -22.96 4.24 13.04
N ILE A 742 -24.10 3.91 13.66
CA ILE A 742 -24.69 2.57 13.68
C ILE A 742 -25.86 2.50 12.70
N ILE A 743 -25.76 1.60 11.72
CA ILE A 743 -26.82 1.33 10.73
C ILE A 743 -27.25 -0.13 10.85
N THR A 744 -28.48 -0.36 11.30
CA THR A 744 -29.09 -1.69 11.39
C THR A 744 -29.81 -2.05 10.10
N GLY A 745 -29.84 -3.34 9.76
CA GLY A 745 -30.56 -3.88 8.61
C GLY A 745 -30.04 -5.27 8.27
N ASP A 746 -30.36 -5.76 7.07
CA ASP A 746 -29.69 -6.91 6.44
C ASP A 746 -28.20 -6.61 6.22
N ARG A 747 -27.32 -7.48 6.74
CA ARG A 747 -25.87 -7.23 6.76
C ARG A 747 -25.30 -7.15 5.36
N ASP A 748 -25.70 -8.06 4.47
CA ASP A 748 -25.12 -8.17 3.14
C ASP A 748 -25.57 -7.01 2.24
N HIS A 749 -26.84 -6.60 2.34
CA HIS A 749 -27.41 -5.42 1.69
C HIS A 749 -26.69 -4.14 2.08
N LEU A 750 -26.47 -3.93 3.37
CA LEU A 750 -25.77 -2.74 3.87
C LEU A 750 -24.27 -2.79 3.54
N THR A 751 -23.65 -3.97 3.66
CA THR A 751 -22.24 -4.19 3.32
C THR A 751 -21.97 -3.88 1.86
N LYS A 752 -22.89 -4.24 0.96
CA LYS A 752 -22.81 -3.90 -0.47
C LYS A 752 -22.50 -2.42 -0.66
N TYR A 753 -23.38 -1.56 -0.16
CA TYR A 753 -23.26 -0.12 -0.37
C TYR A 753 -22.10 0.50 0.40
N LEU A 754 -21.74 -0.06 1.55
CA LEU A 754 -20.61 0.43 2.32
C LEU A 754 -19.27 0.08 1.65
N ALA A 755 -19.14 -1.13 1.09
CA ALA A 755 -17.96 -1.58 0.37
C ALA A 755 -17.79 -0.89 -1.00
N GLU A 756 -18.89 -0.64 -1.72
CA GLU A 756 -18.91 0.12 -2.99
C GLU A 756 -18.61 1.62 -2.78
N HIS A 757 -18.72 2.13 -1.55
CA HIS A 757 -18.58 3.57 -1.28
C HIS A 757 -17.15 4.06 -1.54
N GLN A 758 -17.02 5.09 -2.36
CA GLN A 758 -15.72 5.66 -2.76
C GLN A 758 -15.04 6.45 -1.63
N ASP A 759 -15.83 6.97 -0.70
CA ASP A 759 -15.37 7.76 0.44
C ASP A 759 -15.11 6.93 1.72
N VAL A 760 -15.11 5.59 1.60
CA VAL A 760 -14.68 4.68 2.66
C VAL A 760 -13.26 4.21 2.36
N GLN A 761 -12.33 4.42 3.29
CA GLN A 761 -10.91 4.11 3.10
C GLN A 761 -10.54 2.68 3.53
N SER A 762 -11.33 2.05 4.39
CA SER A 762 -11.16 0.63 4.74
C SER A 762 -12.47 -0.06 5.09
N MET A 763 -12.57 -1.34 4.75
CA MET A 763 -13.69 -2.23 5.10
C MET A 763 -13.24 -3.37 6.00
N TRP A 764 -13.87 -3.49 7.15
CA TRP A 764 -13.72 -4.61 8.07
C TRP A 764 -15.00 -5.44 8.03
N TYR A 765 -14.91 -6.71 7.63
CA TYR A 765 -16.08 -7.55 7.40
C TYR A 765 -15.96 -8.87 8.17
N PHE A 766 -16.84 -9.03 9.16
CA PHE A 766 -16.94 -10.21 10.02
C PHE A 766 -18.29 -10.86 9.77
N GLY A 767 -18.39 -11.67 8.74
CA GLY A 767 -19.64 -12.27 8.29
C GLY A 767 -19.38 -13.54 7.50
N SER A 768 -20.14 -13.78 6.43
CA SER A 768 -20.03 -14.96 5.58
C SER A 768 -18.73 -15.01 4.75
N ALA A 769 -18.34 -16.21 4.31
CA ALA A 769 -17.24 -16.36 3.35
C ALA A 769 -17.55 -15.69 1.99
N GLU A 770 -18.82 -15.75 1.57
CA GLU A 770 -19.34 -15.09 0.37
C GLU A 770 -19.23 -13.56 0.47
N GLY A 771 -19.63 -12.97 1.60
CA GLY A 771 -19.47 -11.53 1.83
C GLY A 771 -18.00 -11.11 1.92
N SER A 772 -17.12 -11.96 2.47
CA SER A 772 -15.68 -11.71 2.47
C SER A 772 -15.11 -11.64 1.04
N LYS A 773 -15.51 -12.58 0.17
CA LYS A 773 -15.17 -12.57 -1.27
C LYS A 773 -15.70 -11.31 -1.95
N PHE A 774 -16.96 -10.93 -1.69
CA PHE A 774 -17.56 -9.71 -2.25
C PHE A 774 -16.79 -8.44 -1.84
N VAL A 775 -16.53 -8.26 -0.53
CA VAL A 775 -15.83 -7.08 0.00
C VAL A 775 -14.44 -6.95 -0.61
N GLU A 776 -13.68 -8.04 -0.65
CA GLU A 776 -12.36 -8.04 -1.29
C GLU A 776 -12.45 -7.74 -2.79
N TYR A 777 -13.41 -8.31 -3.51
CA TYR A 777 -13.57 -8.11 -4.94
C TYR A 777 -13.90 -6.65 -5.29
N ILE A 778 -14.91 -6.06 -4.63
CA ILE A 778 -15.34 -4.68 -4.87
C ILE A 778 -14.31 -3.65 -4.38
N SER A 779 -13.52 -3.99 -3.36
CA SER A 779 -12.46 -3.09 -2.86
C SER A 779 -11.42 -2.71 -3.94
N ALA A 780 -11.31 -3.50 -5.01
CA ALA A 780 -10.42 -3.21 -6.13
C ALA A 780 -10.73 -1.86 -6.80
N GLU A 781 -11.98 -1.39 -6.83
CA GLU A 781 -12.37 -0.18 -7.56
C GLU A 781 -11.60 1.07 -7.10
N ASN A 782 -11.45 1.27 -5.78
CA ASN A 782 -10.68 2.36 -5.21
C ASN A 782 -9.46 1.90 -4.39
N VAL A 783 -9.14 0.60 -4.45
CA VAL A 783 -8.03 -0.03 -3.75
C VAL A 783 -8.10 0.18 -2.23
N LYS A 784 -9.31 0.26 -1.67
CA LYS A 784 -9.49 0.40 -0.20
C LYS A 784 -8.97 -0.84 0.53
N ARG A 785 -8.46 -0.65 1.74
CA ARG A 785 -7.94 -1.75 2.57
C ARG A 785 -9.09 -2.63 3.05
N THR A 786 -8.91 -3.95 3.02
CA THR A 786 -9.87 -4.90 3.56
C THR A 786 -9.30 -5.71 4.72
N TRP A 787 -10.15 -6.03 5.69
CA TRP A 787 -9.87 -7.02 6.72
C TRP A 787 -11.11 -7.88 6.88
N VAL A 788 -11.01 -9.16 6.53
CA VAL A 788 -12.16 -10.06 6.44
C VAL A 788 -11.88 -11.37 7.17
N ASN A 789 -12.92 -12.03 7.66
CA ASN A 789 -12.81 -13.25 8.46
C ASN A 789 -13.13 -14.54 7.68
N TYR A 790 -13.55 -14.44 6.41
CA TYR A 790 -13.87 -15.58 5.55
C TYR A 790 -14.91 -16.56 6.12
N GLY A 791 -15.88 -16.09 6.91
CA GLY A 791 -16.88 -16.97 7.54
C GLY A 791 -16.44 -17.56 8.88
N MET A 792 -15.21 -17.31 9.34
CA MET A 792 -14.68 -17.88 10.57
C MET A 792 -14.83 -16.90 11.72
N ASP A 793 -15.49 -17.34 12.78
CA ASP A 793 -15.71 -16.51 13.96
C ASP A 793 -14.44 -16.43 14.82
N ARG A 794 -14.36 -15.40 15.67
CA ARG A 794 -13.26 -15.21 16.62
C ARG A 794 -13.71 -15.58 18.03
N GLU A 795 -12.78 -16.08 18.82
CA GLU A 795 -12.96 -16.19 20.27
C GLU A 795 -12.81 -14.80 20.89
N TRP A 796 -13.87 -13.99 20.84
CA TRP A 796 -13.83 -12.57 21.25
C TRP A 796 -13.42 -12.34 22.71
N GLU A 797 -13.66 -13.32 23.59
CA GLU A 797 -13.23 -13.29 24.99
C GLU A 797 -11.72 -13.52 25.13
N ASN A 798 -11.10 -14.29 24.21
CA ASN A 798 -9.67 -14.56 24.21
C ASN A 798 -8.90 -13.28 23.83
N PRO A 799 -8.03 -12.75 24.71
CA PRO A 799 -7.29 -11.52 24.43
C PRO A 799 -6.44 -11.57 23.15
N GLU A 800 -5.88 -12.74 22.80
CA GLU A 800 -5.04 -12.89 21.60
C GLU A 800 -5.85 -12.68 20.32
N GLN A 801 -7.14 -13.01 20.31
CA GLN A 801 -8.02 -12.89 19.15
C GLN A 801 -8.91 -11.63 19.18
N GLY A 802 -9.30 -11.18 20.37
CA GLY A 802 -10.25 -10.07 20.59
C GLY A 802 -9.59 -8.71 20.85
N GLN A 803 -8.29 -8.68 21.14
CA GLN A 803 -7.53 -7.43 21.31
C GLN A 803 -6.06 -7.52 20.87
N GLY A 804 -5.77 -8.39 19.89
CA GLY A 804 -4.42 -8.55 19.37
C GLY A 804 -3.85 -7.29 18.72
N GLU A 805 -2.53 -7.26 18.53
CA GLU A 805 -1.82 -6.11 17.93
C GLU A 805 -2.29 -5.82 16.48
N GLU A 806 -2.86 -6.81 15.78
CA GLU A 806 -3.36 -6.64 14.42
C GLU A 806 -4.46 -5.57 14.32
N PHE A 807 -5.25 -5.36 15.37
CA PHE A 807 -6.28 -4.31 15.39
C PHE A 807 -5.66 -2.92 15.26
N LEU A 808 -4.48 -2.69 15.86
CA LEU A 808 -3.76 -1.42 15.73
C LEU A 808 -3.24 -1.23 14.31
N TYR A 809 -2.64 -2.28 13.73
CA TYR A 809 -2.15 -2.27 12.35
C TYR A 809 -3.28 -1.97 11.34
N HIS A 810 -4.47 -2.56 11.53
CA HIS A 810 -5.64 -2.28 10.69
C HIS A 810 -6.23 -0.88 10.90
N SER A 811 -5.98 -0.27 12.06
CA SER A 811 -6.52 1.05 12.45
C SER A 811 -5.62 2.23 12.10
N VAL A 812 -4.40 2.01 11.62
CA VAL A 812 -3.47 3.09 11.24
C VAL A 812 -2.92 2.89 9.84
N GLN A 813 -2.39 3.96 9.28
CA GLN A 813 -1.48 3.93 8.15
C GLN A 813 -0.16 4.59 8.54
N VAL A 814 0.93 4.12 7.96
CA VAL A 814 2.28 4.60 8.29
C VAL A 814 2.68 5.71 7.33
N LYS A 815 3.22 6.82 7.85
CA LYS A 815 3.91 7.85 7.09
C LYS A 815 5.34 7.97 7.57
N ASN A 816 6.31 8.01 6.66
CA ASN A 816 7.71 8.29 6.99
C ASN A 816 8.08 9.70 6.49
N ILE A 817 8.53 10.56 7.40
CA ILE A 817 8.96 11.93 7.12
C ILE A 817 10.48 12.00 7.25
N TRP A 818 11.16 12.33 6.17
CA TRP A 818 12.61 12.42 6.11
C TRP A 818 13.04 13.87 6.26
N ILE A 819 13.92 14.12 7.22
CA ILE A 819 14.38 15.45 7.61
C ILE A 819 15.91 15.40 7.60
N PRO A 820 16.57 15.66 6.46
CA PRO A 820 18.02 15.74 6.40
C PRO A 820 18.50 16.90 7.28
N MET A 821 19.72 16.77 7.82
CA MET A 821 20.41 17.84 8.52
C MET A 821 21.65 18.25 7.71
N GLY A 822 22.04 19.52 7.77
CA GLY A 822 23.19 20.01 6.99
C GLY A 822 24.53 19.53 7.55
N ASP A 823 25.55 19.48 6.70
CA ASP A 823 26.85 18.84 6.96
C ASP A 823 27.79 19.60 7.92
N ILE A 824 27.29 20.60 8.66
CA ILE A 824 28.11 21.44 9.57
C ILE A 824 28.92 20.57 10.55
N PHE A 825 28.39 19.40 10.92
CA PHE A 825 29.03 18.43 11.82
C PHE A 825 29.16 17.01 11.22
N ALA A 826 28.95 16.84 9.91
CA ALA A 826 28.97 15.52 9.26
C ALA A 826 30.36 15.08 8.78
N ASN A 827 31.36 15.96 8.86
CA ASN A 827 32.77 15.68 8.54
C ASN A 827 33.62 15.46 9.79
#